data_AF-A0A1G2Z4H4-F1
#
_entry.id   AF-A0A1G2Z4H4-F1
#
_cell.length_a   1.000
_cell.length_b   1.000
_cell.length_c   1.000
_cell.angle_alpha   90.00
_cell.angle_beta   90.00
_cell.angle_gamma   90.00
#
_symmetry.space_group_name_H-M   'P 1'
#
loop_
_entity.id
_entity.type
_entity.pdbx_description
1 polymer ?
#
loop_
_entity_poly.entity_id
_entity_poly.type
_entity_poly.pdbx_seq_one_letter_code
_entity_poly.pdbx_strand_id
1 'polypeptide(L)'
;MQTKKSALNKQPKKTGKRLLKYGAAIIIFLIVLVVFLVPVFVSSAKGRDFILSKINNSIDGKTDFAGLSMGWLKGVRITNFSFNDNHGQTSVKAKQIATKPHYGSIFSGSIALGQTVIDEPRLEINLKGQPSKSGQKTTTATQSTSIALPIKMMDLVINNGNVKVTDRHAKTVELSQINSRVNLRPPGQETSFSLHTLVADAGKESESKIQAEGRISPGKANKGWTLKGTSGNVSVEVTELELPSLAPFLALADVNVHAEGVLSCSVSSEVKDGRLENIIADIKAKNLDITGALLKGDRLKTNNLNVNVKLKREQKMLRIESLDITTDWLKAQAAGSVPATFDSLSEFLQSDSSLAGSFELDAAQVLSQMPHTFGVKEGMKVTSGKLSGTVATATKDGKRKVTGNISLAELKGTIDDKNIALQQPVKAEADITAEKDKIIFDKVGLTASFGKIDCTGTSEALKYNANINLESLQSELGQFIDIGQYKMSGELSANGDASIGKDKVAASGSSAVKNLRLSSAEGVSASEPTANITYSVAAEPNKSILNIGSIKATASLGEVSIQNAVVPLNKKAEKPMRLTVSANKVDLGKVRPFAVLLASFPKEMQLAGIAQSDFSISSEKQGYRILTDATHIKNLKVIYPEKKPFEANDVSINFDAEVDPEQKTINVKRLQLISPQIKINKGELSQVNTSDKTKLVGRFDCEYDWSAVGTITAPYLPQGLSIEGQRKDTISFDCEYPTEQKDKLLENLNTKVRVGFAKAEYMGLNFGATDVDLQIQGGLLKIAPFSTTVNNGQFSFASEANFKDKPSLLKTTGPLQMAKDIQITNETAAKLLKYVNPIFANVAKVSGTASFNCERLAIPLKKENKKDIEVVGTISVNQLQLEGSDLLGQMLSLVGGKAPGQQFTIQPTRFVLQNGLLQYENMQLDIGDNPVNFKGVIGLDKSLNMTVTLPYTTGGRTARTGEKTDQRISIPLTGSIDKPKLDVGRLLEEQLKKQLEEQLQKSLDKLFG
;
A
#
# COMPACT_ATOMS: atom_id res chain seq x y z
N MET A 1 68.67 -84.36 16.34
CA MET A 1 68.68 -85.84 16.38
C MET A 1 68.45 -86.36 14.97
N GLN A 2 69.30 -87.28 14.51
CA GLN A 2 69.19 -88.02 13.23
C GLN A 2 67.86 -88.81 13.18
N THR A 3 67.27 -89.17 12.03
CA THR A 3 67.76 -90.21 11.10
C THR A 3 67.00 -90.31 9.76
N LYS A 4 67.79 -90.59 8.70
CA LYS A 4 67.60 -91.25 7.38
C LYS A 4 66.25 -91.81 6.87
N LYS A 5 65.97 -91.43 5.59
CA LYS A 5 65.66 -92.20 4.34
C LYS A 5 64.54 -93.28 4.31
N SER A 6 63.64 -93.19 3.32
CA SER A 6 63.73 -93.96 2.05
C SER A 6 62.82 -93.38 0.95
N ALA A 7 63.08 -93.75 -0.31
CA ALA A 7 62.60 -93.14 -1.54
C ALA A 7 61.46 -93.95 -2.21
N LEU A 8 60.68 -93.30 -3.08
CA LEU A 8 60.15 -93.95 -4.29
C LEU A 8 59.78 -92.93 -5.38
N ASN A 9 60.25 -93.24 -6.58
CA ASN A 9 60.20 -92.48 -7.83
C ASN A 9 58.98 -92.92 -8.67
N LYS A 10 58.23 -91.98 -9.27
CA LYS A 10 57.37 -92.24 -10.45
C LYS A 10 57.29 -90.98 -11.35
N GLN A 11 57.52 -91.22 -12.64
CA GLN A 11 57.60 -90.27 -13.77
C GLN A 11 56.23 -89.71 -14.25
N PRO A 12 56.22 -88.69 -15.15
CA PRO A 12 55.13 -87.71 -15.30
C PRO A 12 54.17 -87.98 -16.48
N LYS A 13 52.94 -87.41 -16.45
CA LYS A 13 52.06 -87.29 -17.62
C LYS A 13 51.85 -85.82 -18.02
N LYS A 14 52.38 -85.45 -19.19
CA LYS A 14 52.15 -84.19 -19.92
C LYS A 14 50.91 -84.33 -20.83
N THR A 15 49.72 -83.89 -20.40
CA THR A 15 48.55 -83.80 -21.31
C THR A 15 47.48 -82.77 -20.87
N GLY A 16 47.87 -81.57 -20.41
CA GLY A 16 46.91 -80.51 -20.02
C GLY A 16 47.19 -79.09 -20.52
N LYS A 17 48.44 -78.76 -20.89
CA LYS A 17 48.84 -77.37 -21.28
C LYS A 17 48.61 -76.97 -22.74
N ARG A 18 48.26 -77.91 -23.65
CA ARG A 18 47.99 -77.60 -25.08
C ARG A 18 46.52 -77.21 -25.33
N LEU A 19 45.55 -77.88 -24.70
CA LEU A 19 44.12 -77.55 -24.83
C LEU A 19 43.75 -76.16 -24.29
N LEU A 20 44.37 -75.72 -23.19
CA LEU A 20 44.16 -74.36 -22.65
C LEU A 20 44.75 -73.26 -23.58
N LYS A 21 45.86 -73.55 -24.28
CA LYS A 21 46.46 -72.62 -25.25
C LYS A 21 45.64 -72.54 -26.55
N TYR A 22 45.11 -73.65 -27.05
CA TYR A 22 44.21 -73.63 -28.21
C TYR A 22 42.83 -73.03 -27.86
N GLY A 23 42.30 -73.30 -26.66
CA GLY A 23 41.10 -72.65 -26.16
C GLY A 23 41.26 -71.14 -26.01
N ALA A 24 42.38 -70.67 -25.43
CA ALA A 24 42.69 -69.24 -25.35
C ALA A 24 42.93 -68.61 -26.74
N ALA A 25 43.60 -69.30 -27.66
CA ALA A 25 43.80 -68.81 -29.02
C ALA A 25 42.49 -68.75 -29.84
N ILE A 26 41.58 -69.71 -29.65
CA ILE A 26 40.24 -69.71 -30.26
C ILE A 26 39.39 -68.61 -29.64
N ILE A 27 39.47 -68.38 -28.33
CA ILE A 27 38.77 -67.27 -27.66
C ILE A 27 39.33 -65.92 -28.14
N ILE A 28 40.65 -65.76 -28.25
CA ILE A 28 41.27 -64.55 -28.80
C ILE A 28 40.89 -64.37 -30.27
N PHE A 29 40.90 -65.43 -31.08
CA PHE A 29 40.45 -65.39 -32.47
C PHE A 29 38.96 -65.03 -32.58
N LEU A 30 38.09 -65.59 -31.73
CA LEU A 30 36.68 -65.26 -31.65
C LEU A 30 36.46 -63.80 -31.21
N ILE A 31 37.22 -63.31 -30.23
CA ILE A 31 37.17 -61.91 -29.80
C ILE A 31 37.62 -61.00 -30.95
N VAL A 32 38.72 -61.32 -31.63
CA VAL A 32 39.23 -60.57 -32.78
C VAL A 32 38.23 -60.61 -33.93
N LEU A 33 37.63 -61.76 -34.23
CA LEU A 33 36.58 -61.93 -35.25
C LEU A 33 35.36 -61.07 -34.92
N VAL A 34 34.88 -61.12 -33.67
CA VAL A 34 33.76 -60.28 -33.19
C VAL A 34 34.10 -58.80 -33.35
N VAL A 35 35.31 -58.38 -32.98
CA VAL A 35 35.80 -57.00 -33.17
C VAL A 35 35.83 -56.62 -34.66
N PHE A 36 36.28 -57.49 -35.56
CA PHE A 36 36.25 -57.22 -37.01
C PHE A 36 34.84 -57.19 -37.60
N LEU A 37 33.87 -57.89 -37.01
CA LEU A 37 32.47 -57.88 -37.43
C LEU A 37 31.67 -56.69 -36.90
N VAL A 38 32.14 -55.97 -35.88
CA VAL A 38 31.45 -54.79 -35.31
C VAL A 38 31.10 -53.73 -36.37
N PRO A 39 32.00 -53.25 -37.26
CA PRO A 39 31.64 -52.28 -38.29
C PRO A 39 30.56 -52.78 -39.27
N VAL A 40 30.58 -54.06 -39.60
CA VAL A 40 29.58 -54.70 -40.48
C VAL A 40 28.22 -54.74 -39.77
N PHE A 41 28.19 -55.12 -38.49
CA PHE A 41 26.97 -55.11 -37.68
C PHE A 41 26.41 -53.69 -37.50
N VAL A 42 27.23 -52.73 -37.07
CA VAL A 42 26.83 -51.34 -36.83
C VAL A 42 26.31 -50.66 -38.11
N SER A 43 26.88 -51.01 -39.27
CA SER A 43 26.44 -50.48 -40.56
C SER A 43 25.24 -51.23 -41.17
N SER A 44 24.74 -52.28 -40.51
CA SER A 44 23.57 -53.07 -40.97
C SER A 44 22.25 -52.50 -40.46
N ALA A 45 21.14 -52.85 -41.12
CA ALA A 45 19.79 -52.47 -40.67
C ALA A 45 19.51 -52.91 -39.21
N LYS A 46 19.86 -54.16 -38.86
CA LYS A 46 19.67 -54.67 -37.48
C LYS A 46 20.51 -53.92 -36.44
N GLY A 47 21.74 -53.52 -36.80
CA GLY A 47 22.59 -52.72 -35.92
C GLY A 47 22.07 -51.31 -35.71
N ARG A 48 21.55 -50.68 -36.77
CA ARG A 48 20.84 -49.39 -36.70
C ARG A 48 19.66 -49.46 -35.74
N ASP A 49 18.77 -50.44 -35.90
CA ASP A 49 17.58 -50.59 -35.05
C ASP A 49 17.95 -50.81 -33.58
N PHE A 50 18.97 -51.63 -33.32
CA PHE A 50 19.50 -51.85 -31.98
C PHE A 50 20.03 -50.57 -31.33
N ILE A 51 20.79 -49.75 -32.07
CA ILE A 51 21.36 -48.50 -31.56
C ILE A 51 20.25 -47.45 -31.34
N LEU A 52 19.32 -47.30 -32.28
CA LEU A 52 18.17 -46.40 -32.15
C LEU A 52 17.32 -46.75 -30.94
N SER A 53 17.01 -48.04 -30.72
CA SER A 53 16.26 -48.49 -29.55
C SER A 53 17.00 -48.13 -28.25
N LYS A 54 18.32 -48.34 -28.20
CA LYS A 54 19.12 -48.02 -27.01
C LYS A 54 19.16 -46.51 -26.72
N ILE A 55 19.28 -45.68 -27.74
CA ILE A 55 19.26 -44.21 -27.61
C ILE A 55 17.88 -43.74 -27.14
N ASN A 56 16.81 -44.15 -27.82
CA ASN A 56 15.44 -43.72 -27.53
C ASN A 56 14.94 -44.19 -26.15
N ASN A 57 15.44 -45.31 -25.63
CA ASN A 57 15.14 -45.75 -24.26
C ASN A 57 15.86 -44.94 -23.17
N SER A 58 16.81 -44.07 -23.55
CA SER A 58 17.68 -43.34 -22.63
C SER A 58 17.47 -41.82 -22.64
N ILE A 59 16.55 -41.32 -23.48
CA ILE A 59 16.28 -39.89 -23.67
C ILE A 59 14.79 -39.61 -23.62
N ASP A 60 14.41 -38.40 -23.19
CA ASP A 60 13.02 -37.93 -23.18
C ASP A 60 12.61 -37.37 -24.55
N GLY A 61 12.65 -38.21 -25.58
CA GLY A 61 12.33 -37.85 -26.95
C GLY A 61 12.53 -39.00 -27.93
N LYS A 62 12.43 -38.69 -29.23
CA LYS A 62 12.60 -39.64 -30.31
C LYS A 62 13.69 -39.19 -31.26
N THR A 63 14.77 -39.97 -31.32
CA THR A 63 15.85 -39.87 -32.30
C THR A 63 15.62 -40.84 -33.46
N ASP A 64 16.00 -40.40 -34.66
CA ASP A 64 16.12 -41.21 -35.87
C ASP A 64 17.33 -40.75 -36.70
N PHE A 65 17.84 -41.62 -37.57
CA PHE A 65 18.82 -41.30 -38.62
C PHE A 65 18.66 -42.26 -39.80
N ALA A 66 18.78 -41.76 -41.03
CA ALA A 66 18.57 -42.57 -42.25
C ALA A 66 19.66 -43.61 -42.49
N GLY A 67 20.91 -43.26 -42.20
CA GLY A 67 22.07 -44.14 -42.39
C GLY A 67 23.05 -44.03 -41.24
N LEU A 68 23.59 -45.17 -40.83
CA LEU A 68 24.72 -45.27 -39.93
C LEU A 68 25.78 -46.15 -40.60
N SER A 69 26.99 -45.63 -40.72
CA SER A 69 28.13 -46.39 -41.23
C SER A 69 29.30 -46.25 -40.28
N MET A 70 29.99 -47.36 -40.05
CA MET A 70 31.19 -47.43 -39.23
C MET A 70 32.27 -48.16 -40.01
N GLY A 71 33.49 -47.64 -39.97
CA GLY A 71 34.68 -48.36 -40.44
C GLY A 71 35.86 -48.04 -39.55
N TRP A 72 36.64 -49.04 -39.18
CA TRP A 72 37.81 -48.87 -38.31
C TRP A 72 38.79 -47.80 -38.81
N LEU A 73 38.95 -47.66 -40.14
CA LEU A 73 39.79 -46.63 -40.78
C LEU A 73 39.00 -45.41 -41.29
N LYS A 74 37.70 -45.57 -41.59
CA LYS A 74 36.86 -44.53 -42.21
C LYS A 74 36.07 -43.69 -41.19
N GLY A 75 36.01 -44.10 -39.93
CA GLY A 75 35.28 -43.44 -38.85
C GLY A 75 33.80 -43.84 -38.77
N VAL A 76 33.00 -43.03 -38.09
CA VAL A 76 31.54 -43.17 -37.95
C VAL A 76 30.87 -42.02 -38.72
N ARG A 77 29.88 -42.35 -39.54
CA ARG A 77 29.05 -41.37 -40.26
C ARG A 77 27.58 -41.69 -40.08
N ILE A 78 26.83 -40.68 -39.64
CA ILE A 78 25.37 -40.66 -39.51
C ILE A 78 24.83 -39.71 -40.57
N THR A 79 23.83 -40.14 -41.34
CA THR A 79 23.14 -39.30 -42.34
C THR A 79 21.70 -39.07 -41.94
N ASN A 80 21.20 -37.85 -42.20
CA ASN A 80 19.84 -37.39 -41.88
C ASN A 80 19.44 -37.68 -40.44
N PHE A 81 20.25 -37.21 -39.49
CA PHE A 81 19.93 -37.28 -38.08
C PHE A 81 18.73 -36.38 -37.78
N SER A 82 17.82 -36.85 -36.93
CA SER A 82 16.72 -36.06 -36.38
C SER A 82 16.45 -36.46 -34.94
N PHE A 83 16.10 -35.50 -34.10
CA PHE A 83 15.61 -35.67 -32.75
C PHE A 83 14.45 -34.72 -32.53
N ASN A 84 13.37 -35.20 -31.93
CA ASN A 84 12.30 -34.37 -31.40
C ASN A 84 12.08 -34.77 -29.94
N ASP A 85 11.91 -33.79 -29.06
CA ASP A 85 11.46 -34.06 -27.70
C ASP A 85 10.00 -34.56 -27.68
N ASN A 86 9.60 -35.16 -26.55
CA ASN A 86 8.23 -35.67 -26.39
C ASN A 86 7.16 -34.56 -26.36
N HIS A 87 7.56 -33.31 -26.14
CA HIS A 87 6.66 -32.17 -26.01
C HIS A 87 6.60 -31.28 -27.26
N GLY A 88 7.37 -31.58 -28.31
CA GLY A 88 7.43 -30.79 -29.55
C GLY A 88 8.04 -29.39 -29.35
N GLN A 89 8.77 -29.17 -28.25
CA GLN A 89 9.39 -27.90 -27.92
C GLN A 89 10.81 -27.79 -28.48
N THR A 90 11.50 -28.90 -28.69
CA THR A 90 12.88 -28.93 -29.20
C THR A 90 13.01 -29.95 -30.32
N SER A 91 13.46 -29.49 -31.49
CA SER A 91 13.79 -30.32 -32.65
C SER A 91 15.24 -30.08 -33.06
N VAL A 92 15.99 -31.15 -33.31
CA VAL A 92 17.35 -31.11 -33.84
C VAL A 92 17.43 -31.94 -35.10
N LYS A 93 17.97 -31.41 -36.18
CA LYS A 93 18.26 -32.14 -37.42
C LYS A 93 19.70 -31.90 -37.84
N ALA A 94 20.32 -32.86 -38.51
CA ALA A 94 21.60 -32.66 -39.18
C ALA A 94 21.67 -33.55 -40.42
N LYS A 95 22.06 -32.96 -41.56
CA LYS A 95 22.21 -33.69 -42.82
C LYS A 95 23.27 -34.77 -42.70
N GLN A 96 24.39 -34.46 -42.06
CA GLN A 96 25.44 -35.42 -41.81
C GLN A 96 26.19 -35.11 -40.51
N ILE A 97 26.46 -36.15 -39.72
CA ILE A 97 27.41 -36.12 -38.61
C ILE A 97 28.49 -37.16 -38.92
N ALA A 98 29.71 -36.72 -39.16
CA ALA A 98 30.85 -37.60 -39.43
C ALA A 98 31.92 -37.37 -38.37
N THR A 99 32.45 -38.43 -37.77
CA THR A 99 33.54 -38.34 -36.80
C THR A 99 34.55 -39.45 -37.04
N LYS A 100 35.81 -39.21 -36.67
CA LYS A 100 36.89 -40.21 -36.70
C LYS A 100 37.33 -40.53 -35.27
N PRO A 101 36.71 -41.52 -34.60
CA PRO A 101 37.08 -41.84 -33.22
C PRO A 101 38.47 -42.48 -33.16
N HIS A 102 39.25 -42.13 -32.14
CA HIS A 102 40.43 -42.90 -31.76
C HIS A 102 39.99 -44.10 -30.91
N TYR A 103 39.60 -45.19 -31.55
CA TYR A 103 39.00 -46.34 -30.87
C TYR A 103 39.82 -46.92 -29.70
N GLY A 104 41.16 -46.84 -29.77
CA GLY A 104 42.05 -47.24 -28.68
C GLY A 104 41.87 -46.45 -27.37
N SER A 105 41.48 -45.17 -27.45
CA SER A 105 41.27 -44.35 -26.25
C SER A 105 39.96 -44.67 -25.52
N ILE A 106 38.96 -45.18 -26.26
CA ILE A 106 37.65 -45.54 -25.71
C ILE A 106 37.82 -46.70 -24.71
N PHE A 107 38.70 -47.66 -24.99
CA PHE A 107 39.01 -48.78 -24.09
C PHE A 107 39.77 -48.36 -22.82
N SER A 108 40.43 -47.21 -22.82
CA SER A 108 41.11 -46.63 -21.65
C SER A 108 40.25 -45.60 -20.90
N GLY A 109 38.96 -45.48 -21.24
CA GLY A 109 38.00 -44.63 -20.54
C GLY A 109 38.05 -43.15 -20.95
N SER A 110 38.63 -42.80 -22.10
CA SER A 110 38.69 -41.41 -22.60
C SER A 110 38.20 -41.28 -24.04
N ILE A 111 37.38 -40.27 -24.34
CA ILE A 111 36.85 -40.05 -25.68
C ILE A 111 37.80 -39.11 -26.43
N ALA A 112 38.43 -39.58 -27.50
CA ALA A 112 39.23 -38.75 -28.40
C ALA A 112 38.67 -38.87 -29.81
N LEU A 113 38.29 -37.73 -30.39
CA LEU A 113 37.74 -37.64 -31.72
C LEU A 113 38.72 -36.86 -32.59
N GLY A 114 39.02 -37.37 -33.78
CA GLY A 114 39.73 -36.60 -34.81
C GLY A 114 38.78 -35.58 -35.45
N GLN A 115 38.90 -35.42 -36.77
CA GLN A 115 37.97 -34.60 -37.53
C GLN A 115 36.52 -35.04 -37.32
N THR A 116 35.72 -34.13 -36.78
CA THR A 116 34.28 -34.27 -36.53
C THR A 116 33.56 -33.17 -37.28
N VAL A 117 32.76 -33.52 -38.27
CA VAL A 117 32.00 -32.58 -39.11
C VAL A 117 30.53 -32.75 -38.82
N ILE A 118 29.85 -31.65 -38.50
CA ILE A 118 28.40 -31.57 -38.44
C ILE A 118 27.96 -30.65 -39.58
N ASP A 119 27.35 -31.24 -40.60
CA ASP A 119 26.92 -30.56 -41.81
C ASP A 119 25.43 -30.20 -41.73
N GLU A 120 25.12 -28.93 -41.93
CA GLU A 120 23.77 -28.34 -41.88
C GLU A 120 22.97 -28.73 -40.61
N PRO A 121 23.51 -28.55 -39.38
CA PRO A 121 22.70 -28.76 -38.19
C PRO A 121 21.60 -27.70 -38.09
N ARG A 122 20.39 -28.10 -37.73
CA ARG A 122 19.23 -27.22 -37.50
C ARG A 122 18.64 -27.53 -36.13
N LEU A 123 18.63 -26.54 -35.24
CA LEU A 123 18.01 -26.60 -33.93
C LEU A 123 16.80 -25.66 -33.90
N GLU A 124 15.63 -26.17 -33.55
CA GLU A 124 14.43 -25.36 -33.34
C GLU A 124 13.99 -25.49 -31.88
N ILE A 125 13.78 -24.36 -31.21
CA ILE A 125 13.28 -24.25 -29.83
C ILE A 125 12.00 -23.42 -29.84
N ASN A 126 10.90 -23.95 -29.29
CA ASN A 126 9.61 -23.30 -29.25
C ASN A 126 9.10 -23.17 -27.80
N LEU A 127 8.99 -21.92 -27.32
CA LEU A 127 8.56 -21.59 -25.96
C LEU A 127 7.05 -21.31 -25.86
N LYS A 128 6.29 -21.44 -26.95
CA LYS A 128 4.86 -21.15 -26.99
C LYS A 128 4.10 -22.02 -25.98
N GLY A 129 3.33 -21.38 -25.09
CA GLY A 129 2.50 -22.07 -24.09
C GLY A 129 3.24 -22.52 -22.82
N GLN A 130 4.54 -22.23 -22.66
CA GLN A 130 5.24 -22.47 -21.38
C GLN A 130 4.97 -21.35 -20.36
N PRO A 131 4.68 -21.69 -19.09
CA PRO A 131 4.61 -20.70 -18.01
C PRO A 131 6.00 -20.11 -17.72
N SER A 132 6.02 -18.83 -17.34
CA SER A 132 7.25 -18.16 -16.87
C SER A 132 7.75 -18.82 -15.58
N LYS A 133 9.07 -19.05 -15.47
CA LYS A 133 9.70 -19.59 -14.25
C LYS A 133 10.06 -18.47 -13.24
N SER A 134 9.57 -17.25 -13.48
CA SER A 134 9.71 -16.10 -12.59
C SER A 134 9.03 -16.37 -11.24
N GLY A 135 9.83 -16.79 -10.25
CA GLY A 135 9.37 -17.05 -8.89
C GLY A 135 10.20 -18.07 -8.12
N GLN A 136 10.99 -18.90 -8.81
CA GLN A 136 11.91 -19.81 -8.12
C GLN A 136 13.19 -19.04 -7.78
N LYS A 137 13.39 -18.76 -6.48
CA LYS A 137 14.67 -18.32 -5.93
C LYS A 137 15.78 -19.07 -6.63
N THR A 138 16.75 -18.34 -7.19
CA THR A 138 18.06 -18.84 -7.57
C THR A 138 18.52 -19.74 -6.44
N THR A 139 18.45 -21.05 -6.66
CA THR A 139 18.90 -22.03 -5.68
C THR A 139 20.32 -21.69 -5.35
N THR A 140 20.60 -21.56 -4.06
CA THR A 140 21.92 -21.49 -3.45
C THR A 140 22.88 -22.29 -4.31
N ALA A 141 23.92 -21.64 -4.85
CA ALA A 141 24.92 -22.26 -5.70
C ALA A 141 25.40 -23.55 -5.04
N THR A 142 24.83 -24.67 -5.49
CA THR A 142 25.28 -26.00 -5.13
C THR A 142 26.68 -26.06 -5.71
N GLN A 143 27.69 -26.38 -4.89
CA GLN A 143 29.08 -26.49 -5.31
C GLN A 143 29.13 -27.06 -6.73
N SER A 144 29.57 -26.24 -7.68
CA SER A 144 29.65 -26.64 -9.07
C SER A 144 30.61 -27.82 -9.15
N THR A 145 30.07 -29.03 -9.24
CA THR A 145 30.82 -30.16 -9.73
C THR A 145 31.25 -29.76 -11.13
N SER A 146 32.55 -29.58 -11.32
CA SER A 146 33.10 -29.21 -12.62
C SER A 146 32.56 -30.22 -13.64
N ILE A 147 31.82 -29.74 -14.62
CA ILE A 147 31.35 -30.55 -15.74
C ILE A 147 32.62 -30.90 -16.54
N ALA A 148 33.28 -31.99 -16.16
CA ALA A 148 34.42 -32.51 -16.90
C ALA A 148 33.87 -33.21 -18.14
N LEU A 149 33.96 -32.55 -19.30
CA LEU A 149 33.66 -33.18 -20.57
C LEU A 149 34.60 -34.39 -20.76
N PRO A 150 34.09 -35.61 -21.00
CA PRO A 150 34.92 -36.81 -21.20
C PRO A 150 35.70 -36.80 -22.53
N ILE A 151 35.63 -35.69 -23.29
CA ILE A 151 36.29 -35.50 -24.58
C ILE A 151 37.67 -34.89 -24.35
N LYS A 152 38.72 -35.66 -24.67
CA LYS A 152 40.13 -35.27 -24.51
C LYS A 152 40.66 -34.43 -25.68
N MET A 153 40.15 -34.68 -26.89
CA MET A 153 40.49 -33.94 -28.11
C MET A 153 39.37 -34.08 -29.15
N MET A 154 39.17 -33.04 -29.98
CA MET A 154 38.19 -33.01 -31.07
C MET A 154 38.53 -31.90 -32.06
N ASP A 155 38.55 -32.22 -33.37
CA ASP A 155 38.56 -31.21 -34.43
C ASP A 155 37.15 -31.04 -34.98
N LEU A 156 36.34 -30.22 -34.32
CA LEU A 156 34.95 -29.96 -34.70
C LEU A 156 34.87 -28.92 -35.80
N VAL A 157 34.12 -29.23 -36.85
CA VAL A 157 33.73 -28.30 -37.91
C VAL A 157 32.21 -28.35 -38.03
N ILE A 158 31.56 -27.20 -37.84
CA ILE A 158 30.15 -27.01 -38.11
C ILE A 158 30.06 -26.19 -39.40
N ASN A 159 29.40 -26.76 -40.41
CA ASN A 159 29.15 -26.07 -41.68
C ASN A 159 27.67 -25.68 -41.75
N ASN A 160 27.41 -24.40 -42.04
CA ASN A 160 26.08 -23.88 -42.35
C ASN A 160 24.99 -24.28 -41.34
N GLY A 161 25.29 -24.16 -40.05
CA GLY A 161 24.35 -24.46 -38.99
C GLY A 161 23.25 -23.40 -38.84
N ASN A 162 22.19 -23.79 -38.15
CA ASN A 162 20.98 -23.00 -37.96
C ASN A 162 20.40 -23.22 -36.56
N VAL A 163 20.07 -22.13 -35.86
CA VAL A 163 19.32 -22.18 -34.59
C VAL A 163 18.16 -21.23 -34.67
N LYS A 164 16.95 -21.74 -34.49
CA LYS A 164 15.70 -20.98 -34.52
C LYS A 164 15.04 -21.02 -33.15
N VAL A 165 14.75 -19.86 -32.58
CA VAL A 165 14.08 -19.74 -31.28
C VAL A 165 12.79 -18.96 -31.45
N THR A 166 11.68 -19.58 -31.05
CA THR A 166 10.36 -18.94 -30.99
C THR A 166 9.99 -18.67 -29.54
N ASP A 167 9.72 -17.40 -29.23
CA ASP A 167 9.36 -16.96 -27.89
C ASP A 167 7.91 -17.31 -27.50
N ARG A 168 7.53 -16.94 -26.26
CA ARG A 168 6.18 -17.18 -25.72
C ARG A 168 5.09 -16.38 -26.48
N HIS A 169 5.47 -15.32 -27.19
CA HIS A 169 4.60 -14.43 -27.98
C HIS A 169 4.61 -14.77 -29.49
N ALA A 170 5.18 -15.92 -29.87
CA ALA A 170 5.33 -16.39 -31.25
C ALA A 170 6.26 -15.53 -32.15
N LYS A 171 7.11 -14.68 -31.57
CA LYS A 171 8.22 -14.05 -32.32
C LYS A 171 9.35 -15.04 -32.50
N THR A 172 9.97 -15.03 -33.68
CA THR A 172 10.93 -16.06 -34.07
C THR A 172 12.20 -15.42 -34.61
N VAL A 173 13.33 -15.81 -34.05
CA VAL A 173 14.65 -15.35 -34.50
C VAL A 173 15.50 -16.54 -34.90
N GLU A 174 16.29 -16.35 -35.93
CA GLU A 174 17.13 -17.36 -36.55
C GLU A 174 18.59 -16.93 -36.53
N LEU A 175 19.44 -17.75 -35.94
CA LEU A 175 20.88 -17.72 -36.13
C LEU A 175 21.20 -18.62 -37.33
N SER A 176 21.51 -18.01 -38.46
CA SER A 176 21.77 -18.70 -39.72
C SER A 176 23.26 -18.66 -40.08
N GLN A 177 23.66 -19.54 -41.00
CA GLN A 177 25.03 -19.66 -41.47
C GLN A 177 26.06 -19.82 -40.33
N ILE A 178 25.71 -20.59 -39.29
CA ILE A 178 26.62 -20.90 -38.19
C ILE A 178 27.77 -21.73 -38.75
N ASN A 179 28.90 -21.09 -38.98
CA ASN A 179 30.14 -21.71 -39.39
C ASN A 179 31.12 -21.64 -38.23
N SER A 180 31.47 -22.80 -37.67
CA SER A 180 32.36 -22.87 -36.53
C SER A 180 33.45 -23.90 -36.72
N ARG A 181 34.66 -23.56 -36.29
CA ARG A 181 35.79 -24.49 -36.20
C ARG A 181 36.25 -24.49 -34.76
N VAL A 182 36.30 -25.66 -34.13
CA VAL A 182 36.83 -25.81 -32.76
C VAL A 182 37.89 -26.90 -32.78
N ASN A 183 39.13 -26.51 -32.52
CA ASN A 183 40.27 -27.39 -32.41
C ASN A 183 40.51 -27.69 -30.92
N LEU A 184 39.68 -28.56 -30.35
CA LEU A 184 39.77 -28.94 -28.95
C LEU A 184 41.01 -29.82 -28.73
N ARG A 185 41.89 -29.39 -27.84
CA ARG A 185 43.10 -30.13 -27.45
C ARG A 185 43.11 -30.45 -25.95
N PRO A 186 43.93 -31.42 -25.51
CA PRO A 186 44.07 -31.74 -24.11
C PRO A 186 44.66 -30.56 -23.32
N PRO A 187 44.45 -30.49 -22.00
CA PRO A 187 45.08 -29.47 -21.16
C PRO A 187 46.60 -29.42 -21.34
N GLY A 188 47.14 -28.21 -21.47
CA GLY A 188 48.55 -27.92 -21.75
C GLY A 188 48.89 -27.70 -23.23
N GLN A 189 47.91 -27.80 -24.14
CA GLN A 189 48.05 -27.52 -25.57
C GLN A 189 47.06 -26.44 -26.01
N GLU A 190 47.43 -25.69 -27.05
CA GLU A 190 46.58 -24.64 -27.62
C GLU A 190 45.35 -25.23 -28.30
N THR A 191 44.19 -24.66 -27.99
CA THR A 191 42.90 -24.88 -28.59
C THR A 191 42.44 -23.59 -29.24
N SER A 192 42.08 -23.65 -30.50
CA SER A 192 41.52 -22.51 -31.21
C SER A 192 40.03 -22.73 -31.47
N PHE A 193 39.28 -21.63 -31.48
CA PHE A 193 37.93 -21.63 -32.01
C PHE A 193 37.71 -20.43 -32.91
N SER A 194 36.83 -20.60 -33.91
CA SER A 194 36.21 -19.52 -34.64
C SER A 194 34.72 -19.81 -34.81
N LEU A 195 33.93 -18.75 -34.83
CA LEU A 195 32.49 -18.75 -35.02
C LEU A 195 32.13 -17.55 -35.88
N HIS A 196 31.43 -17.79 -36.98
CA HIS A 196 30.77 -16.77 -37.77
C HIS A 196 29.30 -17.16 -37.88
N THR A 197 28.40 -16.23 -37.60
CA THR A 197 26.96 -16.44 -37.73
C THR A 197 26.28 -15.15 -38.12
N LEU A 198 25.15 -15.30 -38.78
CA LEU A 198 24.20 -14.22 -39.04
C LEU A 198 23.05 -14.33 -38.05
N VAL A 199 22.50 -13.20 -37.64
CA VAL A 199 21.25 -13.12 -36.88
C VAL A 199 20.21 -12.48 -37.78
N ALA A 200 19.13 -13.20 -38.03
CA ALA A 200 18.03 -12.75 -38.85
C ALA A 200 16.72 -12.87 -38.07
N ASP A 201 15.90 -11.82 -38.15
CA ASP A 201 14.50 -11.89 -37.77
C ASP A 201 13.71 -12.47 -38.96
N ALA A 202 12.78 -13.39 -38.70
CA ALA A 202 12.06 -14.08 -39.75
C ALA A 202 11.19 -13.09 -40.54
N GLY A 203 11.64 -12.67 -41.73
CA GLY A 203 10.91 -11.78 -42.64
C GLY A 203 11.54 -10.40 -42.89
N LYS A 204 12.78 -10.13 -42.43
CA LYS A 204 13.54 -8.91 -42.76
C LYS A 204 14.77 -9.20 -43.61
N GLU A 205 15.18 -8.22 -44.44
CA GLU A 205 16.38 -8.30 -45.29
C GLU A 205 17.68 -7.93 -44.56
N SER A 206 17.62 -7.25 -43.40
CA SER A 206 18.80 -6.88 -42.62
C SER A 206 19.35 -8.08 -41.84
N GLU A 207 20.60 -8.46 -42.13
CA GLU A 207 21.32 -9.52 -41.44
C GLU A 207 22.41 -8.93 -40.53
N SER A 208 22.27 -9.12 -39.21
CA SER A 208 23.31 -8.75 -38.25
C SER A 208 24.41 -9.80 -38.22
N LYS A 209 25.68 -9.40 -38.03
CA LYS A 209 26.82 -10.32 -38.05
C LYS A 209 27.41 -10.48 -36.65
N ILE A 210 27.67 -11.72 -36.25
CA ILE A 210 28.42 -12.04 -35.03
C ILE A 210 29.62 -12.90 -35.42
N GLN A 211 30.80 -12.44 -35.01
CA GLN A 211 32.06 -13.14 -35.18
C GLN A 211 32.73 -13.29 -33.81
N ALA A 212 33.22 -14.49 -33.52
CA ALA A 212 34.01 -14.73 -32.32
C ALA A 212 35.16 -15.66 -32.67
N GLU A 213 36.35 -15.30 -32.22
CA GLU A 213 37.54 -16.13 -32.40
C GLU A 213 38.38 -16.12 -31.13
N GLY A 214 39.16 -17.18 -30.96
CA GLY A 214 40.07 -17.24 -29.82
C GLY A 214 41.07 -18.36 -29.94
N ARG A 215 42.18 -18.18 -29.24
CA ARG A 215 43.22 -19.21 -29.04
C ARG A 215 43.48 -19.29 -27.55
N ILE A 216 43.14 -20.44 -26.97
CA ILE A 216 43.16 -20.67 -25.52
C ILE A 216 43.89 -21.97 -25.20
N SER A 217 44.60 -22.00 -24.09
CA SER A 217 45.40 -23.12 -23.60
C SER A 217 44.99 -23.43 -22.17
N PRO A 218 44.21 -24.51 -21.93
CA PRO A 218 43.86 -24.93 -20.58
C PRO A 218 45.09 -25.41 -19.80
N GLY A 219 45.14 -25.18 -18.49
CA GLY A 219 46.29 -25.53 -17.66
C GLY A 219 46.44 -27.04 -17.42
N LYS A 220 47.70 -27.52 -17.33
CA LYS A 220 48.03 -28.96 -17.14
C LYS A 220 47.53 -29.59 -15.82
N ALA A 221 47.11 -28.78 -14.85
CA ALA A 221 46.78 -29.23 -13.50
C ALA A 221 45.36 -29.82 -13.34
N ASN A 222 44.47 -29.65 -14.33
CA ASN A 222 43.07 -30.06 -14.22
C ASN A 222 42.81 -31.37 -14.96
N LYS A 223 42.07 -32.30 -14.34
CA LYS A 223 41.66 -33.59 -14.94
C LYS A 223 40.63 -33.44 -16.08
N GLY A 224 40.38 -32.21 -16.56
CA GLY A 224 39.41 -31.87 -17.59
C GLY A 224 39.46 -30.39 -17.97
N TRP A 225 38.60 -29.98 -18.91
CA TRP A 225 38.44 -28.60 -19.33
C TRP A 225 37.80 -27.73 -18.25
N THR A 226 38.45 -26.62 -17.91
CA THR A 226 37.94 -25.64 -16.94
C THR A 226 38.33 -24.23 -17.39
N LEU A 227 37.49 -23.24 -17.11
CA LEU A 227 37.84 -21.85 -17.36
C LEU A 227 39.06 -21.45 -16.52
N LYS A 228 39.04 -21.75 -15.21
CA LYS A 228 40.20 -21.58 -14.31
C LYS A 228 41.39 -22.39 -14.82
N GLY A 229 42.58 -21.80 -14.87
CA GLY A 229 43.78 -22.41 -15.46
C GLY A 229 43.94 -22.19 -16.97
N THR A 230 42.97 -21.60 -17.66
CA THR A 230 43.04 -21.38 -19.11
C THR A 230 43.61 -20.01 -19.45
N SER A 231 44.56 -19.94 -20.38
CA SER A 231 45.14 -18.67 -20.84
C SER A 231 45.13 -18.57 -22.36
N GLY A 232 45.07 -17.37 -22.93
CA GLY A 232 44.92 -17.18 -24.38
C GLY A 232 44.42 -15.79 -24.76
N ASN A 233 43.86 -15.65 -25.95
CA ASN A 233 43.21 -14.43 -26.40
C ASN A 233 41.82 -14.77 -26.97
N VAL A 234 40.88 -13.84 -26.81
CA VAL A 234 39.53 -13.92 -27.36
C VAL A 234 39.16 -12.55 -27.94
N SER A 235 38.58 -12.57 -29.13
CA SER A 235 37.95 -11.41 -29.75
C SER A 235 36.51 -11.73 -30.14
N VAL A 236 35.64 -10.75 -29.99
CA VAL A 236 34.23 -10.80 -30.39
C VAL A 236 33.93 -9.52 -31.14
N GLU A 237 33.34 -9.67 -32.32
CA GLU A 237 32.85 -8.58 -33.14
C GLU A 237 31.37 -8.80 -33.44
N VAL A 238 30.58 -7.76 -33.20
CA VAL A 238 29.16 -7.71 -33.50
C VAL A 238 28.93 -6.51 -34.39
N THR A 239 28.33 -6.73 -35.56
CA THR A 239 28.04 -5.68 -36.54
C THR A 239 26.54 -5.55 -36.70
N GLU A 240 26.02 -4.36 -36.38
CA GLU A 240 24.64 -3.94 -36.62
C GLU A 240 23.57 -4.91 -36.07
N LEU A 241 23.76 -5.38 -34.83
CA LEU A 241 22.80 -6.24 -34.14
C LEU A 241 21.51 -5.48 -33.79
N GLU A 242 20.40 -5.85 -34.44
CA GLU A 242 19.08 -5.38 -34.04
C GLU A 242 18.71 -6.00 -32.68
N LEU A 243 18.70 -5.20 -31.60
CA LEU A 243 18.39 -5.68 -30.25
C LEU A 243 17.03 -6.41 -30.11
N PRO A 244 15.96 -6.07 -30.86
CA PRO A 244 14.72 -6.84 -30.84
C PRO A 244 14.92 -8.32 -31.22
N SER A 245 15.94 -8.65 -32.02
CA SER A 245 16.27 -10.03 -32.38
C SER A 245 16.77 -10.86 -31.18
N LEU A 246 17.18 -10.22 -30.08
CA LEU A 246 17.59 -10.94 -28.87
C LEU A 246 16.40 -11.36 -28.00
N ALA A 247 15.19 -10.84 -28.23
CA ALA A 247 14.05 -11.08 -27.35
C ALA A 247 13.73 -12.58 -27.14
N PRO A 248 13.71 -13.45 -28.18
CA PRO A 248 13.50 -14.88 -27.96
C PRO A 248 14.62 -15.55 -27.15
N PHE A 249 15.87 -15.10 -27.29
CA PHE A 249 17.00 -15.61 -26.51
C PHE A 249 16.96 -15.13 -25.05
N LEU A 250 16.53 -13.89 -24.81
CA LEU A 250 16.30 -13.38 -23.45
C LEU A 250 15.14 -14.11 -22.76
N ALA A 251 14.06 -14.41 -23.50
CA ALA A 251 12.94 -15.21 -23.01
C ALA A 251 13.38 -16.66 -22.67
N LEU A 252 14.26 -17.25 -23.47
CA LEU A 252 14.88 -18.56 -23.19
C LEU A 252 15.71 -18.53 -21.89
N ALA A 253 16.35 -17.40 -21.59
CA ALA A 253 17.11 -17.17 -20.36
C ALA A 253 16.25 -16.66 -19.17
N ASP A 254 14.94 -16.50 -19.34
CA ASP A 254 13.99 -15.90 -18.38
C ASP A 254 14.37 -14.48 -17.92
N VAL A 255 15.00 -13.71 -18.82
CA VAL A 255 15.37 -12.31 -18.61
C VAL A 255 14.27 -11.40 -19.14
N ASN A 256 13.53 -10.74 -18.25
CA ASN A 256 12.46 -9.80 -18.60
C ASN A 256 13.02 -8.39 -18.89
N VAL A 257 13.60 -8.24 -20.08
CA VAL A 257 14.05 -6.95 -20.62
C VAL A 257 13.56 -6.83 -22.05
N HIS A 258 12.96 -5.69 -22.39
CA HIS A 258 12.64 -5.32 -23.77
C HIS A 258 13.64 -4.27 -24.20
N ALA A 259 14.35 -4.55 -25.29
CA ALA A 259 15.39 -3.67 -25.83
C ALA A 259 15.19 -3.49 -27.34
N GLU A 260 15.18 -2.24 -27.77
CA GLU A 260 15.17 -1.83 -29.17
C GLU A 260 16.45 -1.05 -29.50
N GLY A 261 16.75 -0.93 -30.79
CA GLY A 261 17.94 -0.25 -31.31
C GLY A 261 18.91 -1.19 -32.04
N VAL A 262 20.00 -0.62 -32.54
CA VAL A 262 21.04 -1.33 -33.28
C VAL A 262 22.36 -1.20 -32.52
N LEU A 263 23.03 -2.32 -32.28
CA LEU A 263 24.28 -2.41 -31.52
C LEU A 263 25.42 -2.94 -32.40
N SER A 264 26.53 -2.24 -32.44
CA SER A 264 27.80 -2.74 -32.95
C SER A 264 28.83 -2.73 -31.82
N CYS A 265 29.62 -3.80 -31.68
CA CYS A 265 30.70 -3.80 -30.72
C CYS A 265 31.91 -4.58 -31.23
N SER A 266 33.09 -4.15 -30.81
CA SER A 266 34.33 -4.90 -30.92
C SER A 266 34.93 -5.02 -29.54
N VAL A 267 35.14 -6.26 -29.08
CA VAL A 267 35.73 -6.57 -27.78
C VAL A 267 36.91 -7.50 -28.01
N SER A 268 38.07 -7.15 -27.48
CA SER A 268 39.24 -8.02 -27.44
C SER A 268 39.76 -8.11 -26.01
N SER A 269 40.20 -9.29 -25.60
CA SER A 269 40.74 -9.52 -24.27
C SER A 269 41.73 -10.68 -24.27
N GLU A 270 42.76 -10.55 -23.45
CA GLU A 270 43.61 -11.66 -23.05
C GLU A 270 42.90 -12.46 -21.94
N VAL A 271 42.96 -13.78 -22.00
CA VAL A 271 42.52 -14.66 -20.91
C VAL A 271 43.78 -15.14 -20.19
N LYS A 272 43.80 -15.05 -18.87
CA LYS A 272 44.89 -15.60 -18.05
C LYS A 272 44.34 -16.30 -16.83
N ASP A 273 44.66 -17.58 -16.69
CA ASP A 273 44.13 -18.43 -15.59
C ASP A 273 42.59 -18.34 -15.46
N GLY A 274 41.88 -18.22 -16.59
CA GLY A 274 40.43 -18.12 -16.68
C GLY A 274 39.85 -16.73 -16.40
N ARG A 275 40.69 -15.70 -16.29
CA ARG A 275 40.28 -14.32 -16.04
C ARG A 275 40.55 -13.47 -17.26
N LEU A 276 39.66 -12.53 -17.56
CA LEU A 276 39.89 -11.53 -18.59
C LEU A 276 40.91 -10.49 -18.09
N GLU A 277 41.96 -10.29 -18.88
CA GLU A 277 42.98 -9.26 -18.77
C GLU A 277 42.99 -8.43 -20.07
N ASN A 278 43.55 -7.22 -20.04
CA ASN A 278 43.74 -6.35 -21.22
C ASN A 278 42.49 -6.21 -22.11
N ILE A 279 41.37 -5.79 -21.51
CA ILE A 279 40.10 -5.60 -22.22
C ILE A 279 40.15 -4.30 -23.01
N ILE A 280 39.98 -4.39 -24.32
CA ILE A 280 39.75 -3.25 -25.22
C ILE A 280 38.37 -3.44 -25.83
N ALA A 281 37.48 -2.46 -25.63
CA ALA A 281 36.13 -2.49 -26.18
C ALA A 281 35.71 -1.14 -26.80
N ASP A 282 35.15 -1.20 -28.01
CA ASP A 282 34.41 -0.11 -28.66
C ASP A 282 32.96 -0.61 -28.82
N ILE A 283 32.01 0.07 -28.18
CA ILE A 283 30.59 -0.27 -28.23
C ILE A 283 29.83 0.95 -28.74
N LYS A 284 29.11 0.77 -29.85
CA LYS A 284 28.28 1.80 -30.46
C LYS A 284 26.86 1.29 -30.57
N ALA A 285 25.90 2.10 -30.15
CA ALA A 285 24.50 1.78 -30.41
C ALA A 285 23.73 3.00 -30.91
N LYS A 286 22.71 2.73 -31.72
CA LYS A 286 21.80 3.73 -32.27
C LYS A 286 20.36 3.42 -31.88
N ASN A 287 19.60 4.45 -31.56
CA ASN A 287 18.17 4.38 -31.23
C ASN A 287 17.87 3.34 -30.14
N LEU A 288 18.68 3.33 -29.07
CA LEU A 288 18.43 2.48 -27.92
C LEU A 288 17.14 2.88 -27.22
N ASP A 289 16.30 1.89 -26.92
CA ASP A 289 15.11 2.05 -26.09
C ASP A 289 14.94 0.78 -25.23
N ILE A 290 15.14 0.92 -23.93
CA ILE A 290 15.23 -0.19 -22.98
C ILE A 290 14.15 -0.02 -21.92
N THR A 291 13.39 -1.09 -21.67
CA THR A 291 12.44 -1.17 -20.56
C THR A 291 12.46 -2.53 -19.90
N GLY A 292 12.02 -2.59 -18.64
CA GLY A 292 11.99 -3.81 -17.86
C GLY A 292 11.54 -3.58 -16.42
N ALA A 293 11.47 -4.67 -15.64
CA ALA A 293 10.99 -4.61 -14.26
C ALA A 293 11.81 -3.67 -13.36
N LEU A 294 13.12 -3.55 -13.60
CA LEU A 294 14.01 -2.65 -12.85
C LEU A 294 13.68 -1.16 -13.05
N LEU A 295 13.08 -0.80 -14.19
CA LEU A 295 12.67 0.57 -14.51
C LEU A 295 11.20 0.86 -14.15
N LYS A 296 10.52 -0.07 -13.46
CA LYS A 296 9.11 0.08 -13.04
C LYS A 296 8.15 0.51 -14.16
N GLY A 297 8.42 0.09 -15.40
CA GLY A 297 7.63 0.44 -16.59
C GLY A 297 8.12 1.67 -17.35
N ASP A 298 9.11 2.40 -16.83
CA ASP A 298 9.77 3.48 -17.55
C ASP A 298 10.64 2.95 -18.70
N ARG A 299 10.99 3.86 -19.63
CA ARG A 299 11.79 3.54 -20.83
C ARG A 299 13.03 4.43 -20.88
N LEU A 300 14.21 3.84 -20.86
CA LEU A 300 15.47 4.54 -21.05
C LEU A 300 15.84 4.58 -22.53
N LYS A 301 15.92 5.78 -23.11
CA LYS A 301 16.20 6.00 -24.53
C LYS A 301 17.47 6.81 -24.75
N THR A 302 18.16 6.48 -25.84
CA THR A 302 19.22 7.33 -26.40
C THR A 302 19.37 7.05 -27.89
N ASN A 303 19.47 8.10 -28.69
CA ASN A 303 19.72 8.04 -30.12
C ASN A 303 21.13 7.52 -30.41
N ASN A 304 22.12 7.88 -29.59
CA ASN A 304 23.50 7.44 -29.77
C ASN A 304 24.11 7.03 -28.43
N LEU A 305 24.70 5.84 -28.38
CA LEU A 305 25.61 5.41 -27.32
C LEU A 305 26.98 5.15 -27.93
N ASN A 306 28.02 5.72 -27.34
CA ASN A 306 29.40 5.40 -27.65
C ASN A 306 30.16 5.13 -26.35
N VAL A 307 30.71 3.92 -26.23
CA VAL A 307 31.52 3.49 -25.10
C VAL A 307 32.88 3.03 -25.61
N ASN A 308 33.94 3.67 -25.14
CA ASN A 308 35.32 3.30 -25.41
C ASN A 308 36.00 2.92 -24.10
N VAL A 309 36.52 1.70 -24.03
CA VAL A 309 37.05 1.11 -22.79
C VAL A 309 38.41 0.48 -23.07
N LYS A 310 39.41 0.84 -22.28
CA LYS A 310 40.72 0.18 -22.21
C LYS A 310 41.06 -0.11 -20.75
N LEU A 311 41.01 -1.39 -20.40
CA LEU A 311 41.24 -1.87 -19.04
C LEU A 311 42.36 -2.90 -19.05
N LYS A 312 43.31 -2.75 -18.14
CA LYS A 312 44.41 -3.68 -17.94
C LYS A 312 44.38 -4.19 -16.51
N ARG A 313 44.49 -5.50 -16.32
CA ARG A 313 44.54 -6.08 -14.97
C ARG A 313 45.99 -6.28 -14.56
N GLU A 314 46.39 -5.68 -13.45
CA GLU A 314 47.74 -5.78 -12.89
C GLU A 314 47.62 -6.36 -11.48
N GLN A 315 47.84 -7.68 -11.36
CA GLN A 315 47.68 -8.43 -10.11
C GLN A 315 46.27 -8.30 -9.49
N LYS A 316 46.15 -7.56 -8.37
CA LYS A 316 44.89 -7.28 -7.67
C LYS A 316 44.23 -5.98 -8.12
N MET A 317 44.87 -5.20 -9.00
CA MET A 317 44.39 -3.92 -9.48
C MET A 317 43.87 -4.02 -10.91
N LEU A 318 42.88 -3.21 -11.23
CA LEU A 318 42.37 -2.93 -12.56
C LEU A 318 42.81 -1.50 -12.92
N ARG A 319 43.76 -1.39 -13.83
CA ARG A 319 44.19 -0.15 -14.46
C ARG A 319 43.20 0.23 -15.55
N ILE A 320 42.55 1.37 -15.39
CA ILE A 320 41.66 2.01 -16.37
C ILE A 320 42.52 2.96 -17.17
N GLU A 321 42.93 2.59 -18.38
CA GLU A 321 43.68 3.50 -19.27
C GLU A 321 42.77 4.57 -19.84
N SER A 322 41.56 4.17 -20.26
CA SER A 322 40.48 5.08 -20.64
C SER A 322 39.13 4.38 -20.48
N LEU A 323 38.16 5.09 -19.91
CA LEU A 323 36.75 4.74 -19.93
C LEU A 323 36.00 5.99 -20.36
N ASP A 324 35.46 6.00 -21.57
CA ASP A 324 34.69 7.11 -22.13
C ASP A 324 33.30 6.60 -22.49
N ILE A 325 32.26 7.23 -21.94
CA ILE A 325 30.86 6.93 -22.20
C ILE A 325 30.19 8.22 -22.65
N THR A 326 29.59 8.20 -23.85
CA THR A 326 28.84 9.33 -24.40
C THR A 326 27.47 8.88 -24.88
N THR A 327 26.44 9.61 -24.45
CA THR A 327 25.05 9.52 -24.92
C THR A 327 24.49 10.92 -25.14
N ASP A 328 23.22 11.04 -25.56
CA ASP A 328 22.57 12.35 -25.73
C ASP A 328 22.35 13.10 -24.40
N TRP A 329 22.37 12.38 -23.27
CA TRP A 329 22.10 12.94 -21.93
C TRP A 329 23.20 12.62 -20.91
N LEU A 330 24.27 11.92 -21.26
CA LEU A 330 25.38 11.58 -20.36
C LEU A 330 26.72 11.63 -21.11
N LYS A 331 27.68 12.33 -20.52
CA LYS A 331 29.11 12.22 -20.84
C LYS A 331 29.85 11.84 -19.57
N ALA A 332 30.52 10.70 -19.55
CA ALA A 332 31.33 10.25 -18.43
C ALA A 332 32.70 9.79 -18.91
N GLN A 333 33.73 10.14 -18.14
CA GLN A 333 35.11 9.74 -18.41
C GLN A 333 35.79 9.31 -17.11
N ALA A 334 36.63 8.29 -17.17
CA ALA A 334 37.46 7.87 -16.05
C ALA A 334 38.78 7.27 -16.53
N ALA A 335 39.83 7.49 -15.76
CA ALA A 335 41.15 6.89 -15.92
C ALA A 335 41.77 6.65 -14.54
N GLY A 336 42.65 5.67 -14.42
CA GLY A 336 43.29 5.40 -13.14
C GLY A 336 43.60 3.95 -12.85
N SER A 337 43.67 3.61 -11.56
CA SER A 337 43.74 2.23 -11.08
C SER A 337 42.81 2.04 -9.90
N VAL A 338 42.06 0.93 -9.89
CA VAL A 338 41.11 0.55 -8.83
C VAL A 338 41.32 -0.91 -8.45
N PRO A 339 40.88 -1.42 -7.30
CA PRO A 339 40.97 -2.84 -6.98
C PRO A 339 40.06 -3.61 -7.92
N ALA A 340 40.53 -4.73 -8.45
CA ALA A 340 39.74 -5.57 -9.35
C ALA A 340 38.56 -6.24 -8.63
N THR A 341 38.63 -6.34 -7.30
CA THR A 341 37.58 -6.82 -6.39
C THR A 341 37.73 -6.08 -5.06
N PHE A 342 36.62 -5.67 -4.45
CA PHE A 342 36.58 -5.14 -3.09
C PHE A 342 35.21 -5.43 -2.48
N ASP A 343 35.19 -5.81 -1.21
CA ASP A 343 33.96 -6.13 -0.46
C ASP A 343 33.38 -4.89 0.24
N SER A 344 34.15 -3.80 0.34
CA SER A 344 33.72 -2.57 1.01
C SER A 344 34.38 -1.30 0.44
N LEU A 345 33.73 -0.16 0.63
CA LEU A 345 34.33 1.16 0.34
C LEU A 345 35.63 1.36 1.12
N SER A 346 35.73 0.79 2.32
CA SER A 346 36.95 0.86 3.14
C SER A 346 38.13 0.18 2.47
N GLU A 347 37.92 -1.04 1.96
CA GLU A 347 38.95 -1.77 1.21
C GLU A 347 39.34 -1.04 -0.07
N PHE A 348 38.35 -0.43 -0.76
CA PHE A 348 38.62 0.43 -1.91
C PHE A 348 39.53 1.61 -1.55
N LEU A 349 39.22 2.35 -0.47
CA LEU A 349 39.98 3.53 -0.04
C LEU A 349 41.39 3.20 0.49
N GLN A 350 41.58 2.01 1.05
CA GLN A 350 42.87 1.54 1.58
C GLN A 350 43.79 0.93 0.52
N SER A 351 43.25 0.60 -0.66
CA SER A 351 44.04 0.04 -1.76
C SER A 351 44.97 1.06 -2.41
N ASP A 352 45.89 0.59 -3.27
CA ASP A 352 46.82 1.45 -4.01
C ASP A 352 46.16 2.23 -5.18
N SER A 353 44.86 2.50 -5.09
CA SER A 353 44.07 3.12 -6.14
C SER A 353 44.49 4.54 -6.49
N SER A 354 44.34 4.86 -7.78
CA SER A 354 44.63 6.15 -8.40
C SER A 354 43.55 6.48 -9.43
N LEU A 355 42.32 6.75 -9.02
CA LEU A 355 41.18 7.07 -9.90
C LEU A 355 41.04 8.58 -10.13
N ALA A 356 40.83 8.98 -11.37
CA ALA A 356 40.32 10.28 -11.75
C ALA A 356 39.13 10.09 -12.70
N GLY A 357 38.02 10.76 -12.44
CA GLY A 357 36.83 10.67 -13.27
C GLY A 357 35.95 11.90 -13.18
N SER A 358 35.16 12.11 -14.22
CA SER A 358 34.18 13.17 -14.27
C SER A 358 32.97 12.76 -15.09
N PHE A 359 31.81 13.29 -14.76
CA PHE A 359 30.61 13.10 -15.54
C PHE A 359 29.77 14.37 -15.63
N GLU A 360 29.03 14.49 -16.72
CA GLU A 360 27.97 15.47 -16.95
C GLU A 360 26.73 14.74 -17.45
N LEU A 361 25.57 15.03 -16.83
CA LEU A 361 24.30 14.38 -17.09
C LEU A 361 23.19 15.43 -17.21
N ASP A 362 22.39 15.34 -18.27
CA ASP A 362 21.15 16.09 -18.45
C ASP A 362 20.05 15.43 -17.60
N ALA A 363 19.82 16.00 -16.43
CA ALA A 363 18.86 15.49 -15.47
C ALA A 363 17.42 15.61 -15.98
N ALA A 364 17.12 16.60 -16.83
CA ALA A 364 15.77 16.76 -17.39
C ALA A 364 15.43 15.62 -18.35
N GLN A 365 16.36 15.25 -19.23
CA GLN A 365 16.19 14.09 -20.12
C GLN A 365 16.04 12.79 -19.34
N VAL A 366 16.81 12.58 -18.28
CA VAL A 366 16.75 11.35 -17.48
C VAL A 366 15.46 11.26 -16.67
N LEU A 367 15.08 12.34 -15.98
CA LEU A 367 13.88 12.37 -15.13
C LEU A 367 12.58 12.29 -15.95
N SER A 368 12.55 12.88 -17.15
CA SER A 368 11.38 12.81 -18.05
C SER A 368 11.17 11.41 -18.65
N GLN A 369 12.24 10.63 -18.81
CA GLN A 369 12.20 9.26 -19.31
C GLN A 369 11.89 8.23 -18.21
N MET A 370 12.22 8.55 -16.95
CA MET A 370 12.10 7.64 -15.81
C MET A 370 11.34 8.22 -14.60
N PRO A 371 10.12 8.77 -14.78
CA PRO A 371 9.38 9.44 -13.71
C PRO A 371 8.98 8.49 -12.57
N HIS A 372 8.59 7.24 -12.85
CA HIS A 372 8.17 6.29 -11.82
C HIS A 372 9.36 5.72 -11.04
N THR A 373 10.50 5.56 -11.72
CA THR A 373 11.75 5.09 -11.14
C THR A 373 12.27 6.09 -10.10
N PHE A 374 12.22 7.40 -10.42
CA PHE A 374 12.69 8.47 -9.54
C PHE A 374 11.61 9.10 -8.65
N GLY A 375 10.34 8.71 -8.79
CA GLY A 375 9.25 9.24 -7.98
C GLY A 375 8.93 10.71 -8.27
N VAL A 376 9.00 11.12 -9.54
CA VAL A 376 8.63 12.48 -9.99
C VAL A 376 7.13 12.68 -9.79
N LYS A 377 6.74 13.86 -9.31
CA LYS A 377 5.33 14.19 -9.02
C LYS A 377 4.46 14.13 -10.28
N GLU A 378 3.24 13.60 -10.16
CA GLU A 378 2.29 13.52 -11.26
C GLU A 378 1.97 14.91 -11.85
N GLY A 379 1.89 15.02 -13.18
CA GLY A 379 1.67 16.28 -13.91
C GLY A 379 2.91 17.17 -14.07
N MET A 380 4.04 16.81 -13.45
CA MET A 380 5.28 17.59 -13.54
C MET A 380 6.06 17.30 -14.83
N LYS A 381 6.55 18.36 -15.48
CA LYS A 381 7.53 18.29 -16.58
C LYS A 381 8.83 18.95 -16.17
N VAL A 382 9.92 18.19 -16.08
CA VAL A 382 11.27 18.76 -15.90
C VAL A 382 11.75 19.29 -17.26
N THR A 383 12.08 20.58 -17.35
CA THR A 383 12.44 21.27 -18.59
C THR A 383 13.93 21.56 -18.70
N SER A 384 14.65 21.64 -17.58
CA SER A 384 16.12 21.75 -17.56
C SER A 384 16.70 21.16 -16.28
N GLY A 385 17.97 20.77 -16.31
CA GLY A 385 18.72 20.35 -15.13
C GLY A 385 20.04 19.71 -15.52
N LYS A 386 21.14 20.12 -14.88
CA LYS A 386 22.48 19.58 -15.13
C LYS A 386 23.03 18.98 -13.84
N LEU A 387 23.28 17.67 -13.86
CA LEU A 387 24.01 16.97 -12.80
C LEU A 387 25.44 16.73 -13.28
N SER A 388 26.42 17.23 -12.56
CA SER A 388 27.83 17.02 -12.90
C SER A 388 28.65 16.68 -11.66
N GLY A 389 29.73 15.94 -11.83
CA GLY A 389 30.63 15.67 -10.73
C GLY A 389 32.01 15.23 -11.16
N THR A 390 32.95 15.31 -10.23
CA THR A 390 34.31 14.79 -10.40
C THR A 390 34.69 13.96 -9.19
N VAL A 391 35.59 13.01 -9.39
CA VAL A 391 36.26 12.25 -8.35
C VAL A 391 37.72 12.15 -8.71
N ALA A 392 38.60 12.34 -7.74
CA ALA A 392 40.03 12.18 -7.89
C ALA A 392 40.60 11.54 -6.64
N THR A 393 41.59 10.69 -6.81
CA THR A 393 42.38 10.13 -5.71
C THR A 393 43.83 10.51 -5.89
N ALA A 394 44.47 10.98 -4.82
CA ALA A 394 45.89 11.31 -4.78
C ALA A 394 46.58 10.51 -3.68
N THR A 395 47.90 10.34 -3.79
CA THR A 395 48.72 9.67 -2.77
C THR A 395 49.89 10.55 -2.44
N LYS A 396 50.01 10.93 -1.17
CA LYS A 396 51.09 11.79 -0.70
C LYS A 396 51.55 11.29 0.67
N ASP A 397 52.85 11.06 0.82
CA ASP A 397 53.47 10.64 2.09
C ASP A 397 52.83 9.39 2.72
N GLY A 398 52.41 8.43 1.89
CA GLY A 398 51.75 7.19 2.32
C GLY A 398 50.28 7.35 2.74
N LYS A 399 49.70 8.56 2.66
CA LYS A 399 48.28 8.82 2.88
C LYS A 399 47.55 8.90 1.54
N ARG A 400 46.43 8.18 1.44
CA ARG A 400 45.55 8.20 0.27
C ARG A 400 44.48 9.26 0.49
N LYS A 401 44.30 10.16 -0.46
CA LYS A 401 43.31 11.24 -0.39
C LYS A 401 42.30 11.05 -1.52
N VAL A 402 41.01 11.07 -1.22
CA VAL A 402 39.92 11.01 -2.19
C VAL A 402 39.11 12.29 -2.10
N THR A 403 39.11 13.04 -3.19
CA THR A 403 38.33 14.27 -3.33
C THR A 403 37.25 14.06 -4.37
N GLY A 404 36.01 14.39 -4.04
CA GLY A 404 34.89 14.34 -4.97
C GLY A 404 33.95 15.52 -4.79
N ASN A 405 33.33 15.95 -5.88
CA ASN A 405 32.28 16.95 -5.87
C ASN A 405 31.15 16.54 -6.82
N ILE A 406 29.93 16.85 -6.43
CA ILE A 406 28.72 16.67 -7.23
C ILE A 406 27.92 17.96 -7.15
N SER A 407 27.37 18.41 -8.26
CA SER A 407 26.54 19.61 -8.35
C SER A 407 25.32 19.33 -9.23
N LEU A 408 24.13 19.60 -8.70
CA LEU A 408 22.88 19.67 -9.44
C LEU A 408 22.51 21.14 -9.61
N ALA A 409 22.59 21.64 -10.85
CA ALA A 409 22.32 23.04 -11.19
C ALA A 409 21.16 23.14 -12.20
N GLU A 410 20.55 24.33 -12.25
CA GLU A 410 19.54 24.70 -13.26
C GLU A 410 18.36 23.73 -13.37
N LEU A 411 18.00 23.06 -12.27
CA LEU A 411 16.82 22.20 -12.25
C LEU A 411 15.56 23.06 -12.31
N LYS A 412 14.84 22.98 -13.43
CA LYS A 412 13.60 23.71 -13.70
C LYS A 412 12.55 22.78 -14.27
N GLY A 413 11.30 23.16 -14.11
CA GLY A 413 10.18 22.44 -14.67
C GLY A 413 8.89 23.23 -14.65
N THR A 414 7.80 22.57 -15.01
CA THR A 414 6.44 23.08 -14.88
C THR A 414 5.54 22.06 -14.21
N ILE A 415 4.56 22.54 -13.45
CA ILE A 415 3.45 21.74 -12.91
C ILE A 415 2.18 22.58 -13.06
N ASP A 416 1.14 22.05 -13.72
CA ASP A 416 -0.09 22.79 -14.05
C ASP A 416 0.19 24.19 -14.67
N ASP A 417 1.12 24.23 -15.64
CA ASP A 417 1.60 25.45 -16.32
C ASP A 417 2.31 26.49 -15.42
N LYS A 418 2.59 26.18 -14.15
CA LYS A 418 3.39 27.02 -13.25
C LYS A 418 4.85 26.63 -13.31
N ASN A 419 5.72 27.62 -13.55
CA ASN A 419 7.16 27.44 -13.52
C ASN A 419 7.66 27.14 -12.10
N ILE A 420 8.50 26.11 -12.00
CA ILE A 420 9.19 25.69 -10.78
C ILE A 420 10.69 25.62 -11.06
N ALA A 421 11.51 26.02 -10.08
CA ALA A 421 12.96 26.08 -10.25
C ALA A 421 13.69 26.01 -8.90
N LEU A 422 14.80 25.28 -8.86
CA LEU A 422 15.76 25.42 -7.77
C LEU A 422 16.41 26.80 -7.84
N GLN A 423 16.42 27.53 -6.71
CA GLN A 423 16.99 28.88 -6.67
C GLN A 423 18.52 28.86 -6.72
N GLN A 424 19.12 27.86 -6.09
CA GLN A 424 20.57 27.66 -6.05
C GLN A 424 20.94 26.20 -6.33
N PRO A 425 22.15 25.93 -6.85
CA PRO A 425 22.62 24.57 -7.05
C PRO A 425 22.71 23.79 -5.74
N VAL A 426 22.33 22.51 -5.77
CA VAL A 426 22.60 21.57 -4.69
C VAL A 426 23.99 21.00 -4.92
N LYS A 427 24.89 21.19 -3.96
CA LYS A 427 26.29 20.75 -4.04
C LYS A 427 26.59 19.74 -2.95
N ALA A 428 27.25 18.66 -3.31
CA ALA A 428 27.85 17.71 -2.38
C ALA A 428 29.37 17.66 -2.61
N GLU A 429 30.13 17.53 -1.54
CA GLU A 429 31.58 17.41 -1.57
C GLU A 429 32.06 16.35 -0.60
N ALA A 430 33.16 15.69 -0.95
CA ALA A 430 33.83 14.72 -0.09
C ALA A 430 35.34 14.91 -0.21
N ASP A 431 36.01 15.01 0.93
CA ASP A 431 37.44 14.95 1.11
C ASP A 431 37.71 13.89 2.19
N ILE A 432 38.32 12.79 1.78
CA ILE A 432 38.49 11.58 2.59
C ILE A 432 39.96 11.15 2.53
N THR A 433 40.61 11.05 3.68
CA THR A 433 41.96 10.50 3.83
C THR A 433 41.90 9.07 4.37
N ALA A 434 42.54 8.12 3.70
CA ALA A 434 42.80 6.79 4.22
C ALA A 434 44.28 6.66 4.62
N GLU A 435 44.52 6.22 5.86
CA GLU A 435 45.84 5.98 6.43
C GLU A 435 45.83 4.66 7.21
N LYS A 436 46.59 3.65 6.73
CA LYS A 436 46.59 2.28 7.27
C LYS A 436 45.16 1.72 7.32
N ASP A 437 44.70 1.28 8.49
CA ASP A 437 43.36 0.73 8.71
C ASP A 437 42.29 1.78 9.03
N LYS A 438 42.62 3.09 8.96
CA LYS A 438 41.70 4.18 9.33
C LYS A 438 41.24 4.98 8.12
N ILE A 439 39.96 5.31 8.11
CA ILE A 439 39.34 6.21 7.15
C ILE A 439 38.94 7.47 7.89
N ILE A 440 39.43 8.60 7.41
CA ILE A 440 39.22 9.93 7.95
C ILE A 440 38.42 10.71 6.92
N PHE A 441 37.23 11.12 7.29
CA PHE A 441 36.42 12.08 6.57
C PHE A 441 36.91 13.47 6.96
N ASP A 442 37.84 14.05 6.18
CA ASP A 442 38.35 15.40 6.43
C ASP A 442 37.26 16.44 6.24
N LYS A 443 36.41 16.24 5.22
CA LYS A 443 35.24 17.06 4.94
C LYS A 443 34.23 16.28 4.08
N VAL A 444 33.03 16.02 4.58
CA VAL A 444 31.91 15.57 3.74
C VAL A 444 30.77 16.55 3.93
N GLY A 445 30.35 17.20 2.86
CA GLY A 445 29.40 18.32 2.93
C GLY A 445 28.28 18.19 1.93
N LEU A 446 27.08 18.65 2.30
CA LEU A 446 25.97 18.94 1.42
C LEU A 446 25.53 20.39 1.65
N THR A 447 25.49 21.19 0.60
CA THR A 447 25.04 22.59 0.64
C THR A 447 23.94 22.78 -0.39
N ALA A 448 22.81 23.29 0.07
CA ALA A 448 21.67 23.73 -0.73
C ALA A 448 21.14 25.06 -0.17
N SER A 449 20.30 25.75 -0.94
CA SER A 449 19.56 26.94 -0.47
C SER A 449 18.75 26.69 0.81
N PHE A 450 18.22 25.47 0.95
CA PHE A 450 17.41 25.07 2.10
C PHE A 450 18.20 24.48 3.27
N GLY A 451 19.52 24.29 3.16
CA GLY A 451 20.28 23.77 4.29
C GLY A 451 21.71 23.33 3.99
N LYS A 452 22.43 23.07 5.07
CA LYS A 452 23.81 22.61 5.06
C LYS A 452 23.98 21.41 5.99
N ILE A 453 24.69 20.40 5.54
CA ILE A 453 25.12 19.24 6.34
C ILE A 453 26.64 19.14 6.20
N ASP A 454 27.35 19.03 7.30
CA ASP A 454 28.80 18.84 7.35
C ASP A 454 29.11 17.64 8.25
N CYS A 455 29.99 16.75 7.76
CA CYS A 455 30.45 15.58 8.49
C CYS A 455 31.99 15.52 8.47
N THR A 456 32.60 15.22 9.62
CA THR A 456 34.05 15.07 9.78
C THR A 456 34.39 14.00 10.81
N GLY A 457 35.59 13.41 10.77
CA GLY A 457 36.04 12.42 11.76
C GLY A 457 36.36 11.07 11.13
N THR A 458 36.23 9.96 11.87
CA THR A 458 36.49 8.61 11.33
C THR A 458 35.21 7.80 11.20
N SER A 459 35.25 6.64 10.55
CA SER A 459 34.10 5.71 10.50
C SER A 459 33.59 5.34 11.89
N GLU A 460 34.46 5.26 12.90
CA GLU A 460 34.11 4.90 14.27
C GLU A 460 33.66 6.11 15.11
N ALA A 461 33.94 7.33 14.65
CA ALA A 461 33.67 8.58 15.36
C ALA A 461 33.43 9.73 14.36
N LEU A 462 32.34 9.62 13.60
CA LEU A 462 31.94 10.60 12.60
C LEU A 462 31.07 11.67 13.27
N LYS A 463 31.58 12.89 13.36
CA LYS A 463 30.82 14.05 13.80
C LYS A 463 30.00 14.57 12.64
N TYR A 464 28.74 14.91 12.88
CA TYR A 464 27.89 15.61 11.92
C TYR A 464 27.31 16.88 12.53
N ASN A 465 27.05 17.85 11.66
CA ASN A 465 26.27 19.05 11.92
C ASN A 465 25.32 19.25 10.74
N ALA A 466 24.08 19.62 11.01
CA ALA A 466 23.07 19.89 9.99
C ALA A 466 22.25 21.11 10.41
N ASN A 467 21.98 22.01 9.47
CA ASN A 467 21.04 23.13 9.62
C ASN A 467 20.15 23.16 8.39
N ILE A 468 18.84 23.07 8.59
CA ILE A 468 17.85 22.93 7.52
C ILE A 468 16.70 23.91 7.79
N ASN A 469 16.40 24.75 6.81
CA ASN A 469 15.20 25.57 6.79
C ASN A 469 14.06 24.73 6.16
N LEU A 470 13.05 24.38 6.95
CA LEU A 470 11.95 23.50 6.53
C LEU A 470 11.04 24.17 5.49
N GLU A 471 10.88 25.50 5.57
CA GLU A 471 10.09 26.27 4.61
C GLU A 471 10.79 26.33 3.24
N SER A 472 12.10 26.60 3.21
CA SER A 472 12.91 26.54 1.98
C SER A 472 12.97 25.11 1.44
N LEU A 473 13.12 24.10 2.29
CA LEU A 473 13.14 22.69 1.87
C LEU A 473 11.83 22.34 1.14
N GLN A 474 10.69 22.70 1.72
CA GLN A 474 9.40 22.44 1.10
C GLN A 474 9.15 23.31 -0.13
N SER A 475 9.43 24.60 -0.04
CA SER A 475 9.17 25.52 -1.14
C SER A 475 10.13 25.35 -2.30
N GLU A 476 11.29 24.73 -2.15
CA GLU A 476 12.24 24.51 -3.25
C GLU A 476 12.29 23.05 -3.68
N LEU A 477 12.62 22.11 -2.78
CA LEU A 477 12.71 20.69 -3.11
C LEU A 477 11.32 20.04 -3.23
N GLY A 478 10.35 20.46 -2.40
CA GLY A 478 8.97 19.97 -2.45
C GLY A 478 8.19 20.37 -3.71
N GLN A 479 8.77 21.21 -4.59
CA GLN A 479 8.24 21.45 -5.94
C GLN A 479 8.52 20.26 -6.88
N PHE A 480 9.58 19.48 -6.61
CA PHE A 480 10.06 18.39 -7.48
C PHE A 480 9.68 17.00 -6.96
N ILE A 481 9.60 16.83 -5.65
CA ILE A 481 9.28 15.56 -4.98
C ILE A 481 8.11 15.72 -4.02
N ASP A 482 7.34 14.65 -3.81
CA ASP A 482 6.30 14.63 -2.78
C ASP A 482 6.91 14.50 -1.39
N ILE A 483 6.67 15.51 -0.54
CA ILE A 483 7.13 15.59 0.85
C ILE A 483 5.96 15.53 1.85
N GLY A 484 4.78 15.11 1.38
CA GLY A 484 3.58 14.93 2.17
C GLY A 484 2.59 16.09 2.10
N GLN A 485 1.43 15.87 2.72
CA GLN A 485 0.24 16.73 2.59
C GLN A 485 0.25 18.02 3.43
N TYR A 486 1.21 18.17 4.35
CA TYR A 486 1.26 19.31 5.26
C TYR A 486 2.28 20.35 4.81
N LYS A 487 1.88 21.62 4.84
CA LYS A 487 2.82 22.73 4.76
C LYS A 487 3.63 22.82 6.05
N MET A 488 4.95 22.91 5.94
CA MET A 488 5.90 22.96 7.03
C MET A 488 6.81 24.18 6.93
N SER A 489 7.02 24.82 8.07
CA SER A 489 8.04 25.86 8.26
C SER A 489 8.76 25.66 9.59
N GLY A 490 9.91 26.31 9.73
CA GLY A 490 10.76 26.23 10.92
C GLY A 490 12.21 25.94 10.56
N GLU A 491 13.04 25.85 11.58
CA GLU A 491 14.48 25.59 11.46
C GLU A 491 14.82 24.33 12.24
N LEU A 492 15.43 23.36 11.57
CA LEU A 492 15.98 22.15 12.17
C LEU A 492 17.50 22.29 12.24
N SER A 493 18.05 22.24 13.44
CA SER A 493 19.48 22.07 13.66
C SER A 493 19.74 20.72 14.32
N ALA A 494 20.82 20.04 13.92
CA ALA A 494 21.22 18.76 14.49
C ALA A 494 22.73 18.65 14.54
N ASN A 495 23.25 18.05 15.60
CA ASN A 495 24.66 17.77 15.76
C ASN A 495 24.84 16.48 16.55
N GLY A 496 25.88 15.72 16.26
CA GLY A 496 26.14 14.49 16.99
C GLY A 496 27.31 13.71 16.44
N ASP A 497 27.43 12.49 16.95
CA ASP A 497 28.41 11.49 16.57
C ASP A 497 27.69 10.28 15.98
N ALA A 498 28.27 9.71 14.93
CA ALA A 498 27.87 8.46 14.33
C ALA A 498 29.05 7.51 14.29
N SER A 499 28.79 6.21 14.42
CA SER A 499 29.78 5.18 14.21
C SER A 499 29.23 4.13 13.26
N ILE A 500 30.03 3.77 12.27
CA ILE A 500 29.72 2.84 11.19
C ILE A 500 30.71 1.70 11.30
N GLY A 501 30.28 0.60 11.91
CA GLY A 501 31.02 -0.66 11.96
C GLY A 501 30.38 -1.73 11.08
N LYS A 502 31.07 -2.86 10.91
CA LYS A 502 30.61 -3.99 10.07
C LYS A 502 29.27 -4.57 10.50
N ASP A 503 29.03 -4.68 11.81
CA ASP A 503 27.83 -5.31 12.37
C ASP A 503 26.88 -4.32 13.05
N LYS A 504 27.33 -3.08 13.25
CA LYS A 504 26.65 -2.08 14.08
C LYS A 504 26.83 -0.69 13.50
N VAL A 505 25.72 0.02 13.34
CA VAL A 505 25.69 1.45 13.02
C VAL A 505 25.02 2.17 14.18
N ALA A 506 25.71 3.11 14.81
CA ALA A 506 25.19 3.88 15.93
C ALA A 506 25.21 5.38 15.64
N ALA A 507 24.29 6.10 16.25
CA ALA A 507 24.23 7.56 16.21
C ALA A 507 23.78 8.09 17.58
N SER A 508 24.43 9.13 18.04
CA SER A 508 24.06 9.85 19.25
C SER A 508 24.26 11.35 19.06
N GLY A 509 23.32 12.15 19.53
CA GLY A 509 23.41 13.59 19.33
C GLY A 509 22.24 14.35 19.91
N SER A 510 22.17 15.60 19.50
CA SER A 510 21.08 16.52 19.79
C SER A 510 20.50 17.11 18.51
N SER A 511 19.22 17.41 18.52
CA SER A 511 18.55 18.17 17.47
C SER A 511 17.60 19.16 18.12
N ALA A 512 17.49 20.34 17.52
CA ALA A 512 16.54 21.36 17.93
C ALA A 512 15.70 21.75 16.72
N VAL A 513 14.39 21.82 16.92
CA VAL A 513 13.46 22.39 15.96
C VAL A 513 12.94 23.69 16.54
N LYS A 514 13.15 24.81 15.83
CA LYS A 514 12.65 26.14 16.21
C LYS A 514 11.53 26.57 15.28
N ASN A 515 10.51 27.19 15.86
CA ASN A 515 9.36 27.75 15.14
C ASN A 515 8.72 26.74 14.17
N LEU A 516 8.58 25.48 14.60
CA LEU A 516 7.90 24.47 13.80
C LEU A 516 6.45 24.91 13.61
N ARG A 517 5.99 24.97 12.36
CA ARG A 517 4.59 25.13 12.04
C ARG A 517 4.20 24.12 10.99
N LEU A 518 3.11 23.41 11.27
CA LEU A 518 2.48 22.49 10.33
C LEU A 518 1.09 23.04 9.98
N SER A 519 0.70 23.01 8.71
CA SER A 519 -0.63 23.41 8.27
C SER A 519 -1.19 22.54 7.16
N SER A 520 -2.49 22.29 7.22
CA SER A 520 -3.24 21.53 6.21
C SER A 520 -3.77 22.44 5.10
N ALA A 521 -4.21 21.84 4.00
CA ALA A 521 -4.90 22.56 2.93
C ALA A 521 -6.20 23.26 3.41
N GLU A 522 -6.85 22.73 4.46
CA GLU A 522 -8.06 23.29 5.06
C GLU A 522 -7.78 24.49 5.99
N GLY A 523 -6.53 24.94 6.11
CA GLY A 523 -6.15 26.09 6.95
C GLY A 523 -5.99 25.76 8.45
N VAL A 524 -6.16 24.51 8.88
CA VAL A 524 -5.80 24.08 10.24
C VAL A 524 -4.29 24.15 10.39
N SER A 525 -3.79 24.76 11.46
CA SER A 525 -2.36 24.80 11.75
C SER A 525 -2.03 24.47 13.21
N ALA A 526 -0.88 23.85 13.41
CA ALA A 526 -0.29 23.57 14.71
C ALA A 526 1.15 24.09 14.74
N SER A 527 1.59 24.60 15.89
CA SER A 527 2.92 25.20 16.03
C SER A 527 3.61 24.74 17.30
N GLU A 528 4.92 24.56 17.23
CA GLU A 528 5.79 24.29 18.37
C GLU A 528 6.99 25.26 18.33
N PRO A 529 7.09 26.21 19.29
CA PRO A 529 8.16 27.20 19.29
C PRO A 529 9.56 26.59 19.38
N THR A 530 9.73 25.55 20.19
CA THR A 530 11.02 24.86 20.34
C THR A 530 10.83 23.44 20.81
N ALA A 531 11.39 22.48 20.08
CA ALA A 531 11.53 21.10 20.49
C ALA A 531 13.01 20.69 20.49
N ASN A 532 13.53 20.27 21.64
CA ASN A 532 14.89 19.76 21.79
C ASN A 532 14.83 18.24 21.91
N ILE A 533 15.61 17.53 21.12
CA ILE A 533 15.64 16.07 21.05
C ILE A 533 17.08 15.62 21.28
N THR A 534 17.33 14.81 22.30
CA THR A 534 18.59 14.08 22.45
C THR A 534 18.36 12.61 22.19
N TYR A 535 19.33 11.94 21.56
CA TYR A 535 19.19 10.54 21.19
C TYR A 535 20.52 9.78 21.26
N SER A 536 20.40 8.48 21.44
CA SER A 536 21.44 7.48 21.32
C SER A 536 20.77 6.20 20.80
N VAL A 537 21.06 5.85 19.55
CA VAL A 537 20.47 4.71 18.83
C VAL A 537 21.56 3.89 18.18
N ALA A 538 21.33 2.57 18.07
CA ALA A 538 22.24 1.67 17.38
C ALA A 538 21.48 0.56 16.66
N ALA A 539 21.60 0.52 15.33
CA ALA A 539 21.13 -0.57 14.50
C ALA A 539 22.18 -1.69 14.43
N GLU A 540 21.75 -2.94 14.57
CA GLU A 540 22.56 -4.14 14.31
C GLU A 540 21.87 -4.94 13.19
N PRO A 541 22.13 -4.61 11.90
CA PRO A 541 21.39 -5.16 10.76
C PRO A 541 21.45 -6.69 10.69
N ASN A 542 22.60 -7.28 11.00
CA ASN A 542 22.81 -8.73 11.00
C ASN A 542 21.90 -9.46 12.02
N LYS A 543 21.54 -8.77 13.10
CA LYS A 543 20.60 -9.26 14.13
C LYS A 543 19.17 -8.77 13.92
N SER A 544 18.94 -7.91 12.92
CA SER A 544 17.65 -7.29 12.62
C SER A 544 17.02 -6.54 13.81
N ILE A 545 17.84 -5.81 14.58
CA ILE A 545 17.39 -5.04 15.75
C ILE A 545 17.86 -3.57 15.69
N LEU A 546 17.05 -2.70 16.27
CA LEU A 546 17.39 -1.33 16.64
C LEU A 546 17.39 -1.22 18.16
N ASN A 547 18.56 -0.95 18.73
CA ASN A 547 18.69 -0.60 20.14
C ASN A 547 18.54 0.91 20.29
N ILE A 548 17.75 1.34 21.27
CA ILE A 548 17.59 2.73 21.66
C ILE A 548 18.19 2.84 23.06
N GLY A 549 19.37 3.42 23.17
CA GLY A 549 19.96 3.74 24.48
C GLY A 549 19.12 4.81 25.17
N SER A 550 18.86 5.91 24.46
CA SER A 550 17.94 6.96 24.90
C SER A 550 17.34 7.72 23.73
N ILE A 551 16.10 8.17 23.87
CA ILE A 551 15.53 9.29 23.11
C ILE A 551 14.85 10.16 24.16
N LYS A 552 15.12 11.46 24.17
CA LYS A 552 14.45 12.42 25.04
C LYS A 552 14.06 13.64 24.22
N ALA A 553 12.77 13.86 24.05
CA ALA A 553 12.21 15.03 23.39
C ALA A 553 11.55 15.93 24.43
N THR A 554 11.99 17.18 24.52
CA THR A 554 11.43 18.22 25.39
C THR A 554 10.93 19.37 24.51
N ALA A 555 9.64 19.65 24.58
CA ALA A 555 8.97 20.69 23.79
C ALA A 555 8.01 21.50 24.68
N SER A 556 7.43 22.58 24.14
CA SER A 556 6.45 23.38 24.89
C SER A 556 5.21 22.56 25.28
N LEU A 557 4.87 21.54 24.50
CA LEU A 557 3.79 20.59 24.72
C LEU A 557 4.10 19.52 25.78
N GLY A 558 5.34 19.39 26.26
CA GLY A 558 5.73 18.40 27.27
C GLY A 558 7.03 17.67 26.96
N GLU A 559 7.33 16.65 27.78
CA GLU A 559 8.52 15.82 27.65
C GLU A 559 8.13 14.36 27.35
N VAL A 560 8.80 13.73 26.40
CA VAL A 560 8.67 12.30 26.09
C VAL A 560 10.06 11.69 26.08
N SER A 561 10.24 10.55 26.75
CA SER A 561 11.51 9.84 26.78
C SER A 561 11.36 8.34 26.62
N ILE A 562 12.39 7.74 26.04
CA ILE A 562 12.56 6.30 25.83
C ILE A 562 13.95 5.97 26.36
N GLN A 563 14.08 4.92 27.16
CA GLN A 563 15.37 4.47 27.66
C GLN A 563 15.53 2.96 27.49
N ASN A 564 16.74 2.54 27.10
CA ASN A 564 17.13 1.14 27.00
C ASN A 564 16.11 0.28 26.25
N ALA A 565 15.63 0.70 25.07
CA ALA A 565 14.66 -0.06 24.29
C ALA A 565 15.31 -0.93 23.20
N VAL A 566 14.61 -1.99 22.81
CA VAL A 566 14.96 -2.88 21.70
C VAL A 566 13.76 -2.97 20.77
N VAL A 567 13.95 -2.62 19.51
CA VAL A 567 12.91 -2.63 18.47
C VAL A 567 13.33 -3.59 17.36
N PRO A 568 12.60 -4.71 17.18
CA PRO A 568 12.79 -5.61 16.04
C PRO A 568 12.54 -4.90 14.70
N LEU A 569 13.45 -5.05 13.74
CA LEU A 569 13.32 -4.45 12.40
C LEU A 569 12.55 -5.36 11.43
N ASN A 570 12.53 -6.68 11.68
CA ASN A 570 11.78 -7.66 10.90
C ASN A 570 11.59 -8.96 11.70
N LYS A 571 10.91 -9.95 11.10
CA LYS A 571 10.58 -11.24 11.73
C LYS A 571 11.78 -12.13 12.10
N LYS A 572 12.99 -11.83 11.62
CA LYS A 572 14.22 -12.58 11.92
C LYS A 572 15.01 -12.03 13.11
N ALA A 573 14.46 -11.03 13.81
CA ALA A 573 15.14 -10.41 14.94
C ALA A 573 15.47 -11.42 16.04
N GLU A 574 16.70 -11.37 16.55
CA GLU A 574 17.17 -12.29 17.60
C GLU A 574 16.60 -11.96 19.00
N LYS A 575 16.14 -10.73 19.20
CA LYS A 575 15.61 -10.25 20.48
C LYS A 575 14.16 -9.79 20.35
N PRO A 576 13.31 -10.06 21.36
CA PRO A 576 11.96 -9.53 21.39
C PRO A 576 11.95 -8.00 21.53
N MET A 577 10.81 -7.39 21.18
CA MET A 577 10.52 -5.99 21.45
C MET A 577 10.49 -5.74 22.97
N ARG A 578 11.16 -4.67 23.38
CA ARG A 578 11.07 -4.09 24.71
C ARG A 578 11.18 -2.58 24.58
N LEU A 579 10.07 -1.88 24.77
CA LEU A 579 9.98 -0.43 24.64
C LEU A 579 9.21 0.12 25.83
N THR A 580 9.83 1.03 26.57
CA THR A 580 9.14 1.83 27.59
C THR A 580 9.21 3.28 27.18
N VAL A 581 8.06 3.94 27.19
CA VAL A 581 7.92 5.35 26.85
C VAL A 581 7.35 6.06 28.06
N SER A 582 8.07 7.09 28.51
CA SER A 582 7.68 7.95 29.62
C SER A 582 7.31 9.32 29.07
N ALA A 583 6.05 9.70 29.23
CA ALA A 583 5.52 11.02 28.91
C ALA A 583 5.32 11.80 30.22
N ASN A 584 5.91 12.99 30.32
CA ASN A 584 5.89 13.80 31.53
C ASN A 584 5.47 15.24 31.21
N LYS A 585 4.58 15.79 32.04
CA LYS A 585 4.05 17.15 31.91
C LYS A 585 3.52 17.49 30.51
N VAL A 586 2.81 16.56 29.86
CA VAL A 586 2.24 16.77 28.53
C VAL A 586 1.02 17.69 28.63
N ASP A 587 1.12 18.89 28.07
CA ASP A 587 0.04 19.88 28.05
C ASP A 587 -0.94 19.58 26.93
N LEU A 588 -2.12 19.05 27.30
CA LEU A 588 -3.15 18.65 26.36
C LEU A 588 -3.73 19.83 25.55
N GLY A 589 -3.67 21.05 26.10
CA GLY A 589 -4.08 22.26 25.37
C GLY A 589 -3.15 22.59 24.21
N LYS A 590 -1.85 22.33 24.37
CA LYS A 590 -0.84 22.50 23.32
C LYS A 590 -0.78 21.31 22.36
N VAL A 591 -1.17 20.12 22.79
CA VAL A 591 -1.32 18.94 21.91
C VAL A 591 -2.54 19.08 20.98
N ARG A 592 -3.62 19.71 21.45
CA ARG A 592 -4.89 19.81 20.72
C ARG A 592 -4.73 20.29 19.27
N PRO A 593 -4.03 21.40 18.94
CA PRO A 593 -3.87 21.82 17.55
C PRO A 593 -3.27 20.74 16.63
N PHE A 594 -2.32 19.95 17.14
CA PHE A 594 -1.75 18.81 16.40
C PHE A 594 -2.76 17.69 16.22
N ALA A 595 -3.55 17.37 17.24
CA ALA A 595 -4.59 16.34 17.16
C ALA A 595 -5.71 16.73 16.16
N VAL A 596 -6.10 18.01 16.15
CA VAL A 596 -7.05 18.55 15.17
C VAL A 596 -6.47 18.52 13.76
N LEU A 597 -5.19 18.90 13.59
CA LEU A 597 -4.49 18.85 12.30
C LEU A 597 -4.44 17.42 11.72
N LEU A 598 -4.25 16.42 12.57
CA LEU A 598 -4.16 15.01 12.21
C LEU A 598 -5.55 14.32 12.12
N ALA A 599 -6.64 15.09 12.16
CA ALA A 599 -8.02 14.60 12.16
C ALA A 599 -8.34 13.57 13.27
N SER A 600 -7.59 13.60 14.38
CA SER A 600 -7.79 12.73 15.53
C SER A 600 -8.59 13.40 16.67
N PHE A 601 -8.97 14.67 16.51
CA PHE A 601 -9.77 15.41 17.50
C PHE A 601 -10.71 16.45 16.85
N PRO A 602 -11.98 16.59 17.31
CA PRO A 602 -12.92 17.56 16.75
C PRO A 602 -12.48 19.03 16.90
N LYS A 603 -12.77 19.88 15.90
CA LYS A 603 -12.35 21.29 15.87
C LYS A 603 -13.04 22.12 16.96
N GLU A 604 -14.30 21.81 17.27
CA GLU A 604 -15.16 22.55 18.20
C GLU A 604 -14.85 22.24 19.67
N MET A 605 -14.25 21.08 19.93
CA MET A 605 -13.95 20.61 21.27
C MET A 605 -12.67 21.27 21.77
N GLN A 606 -12.68 21.83 22.99
CA GLN A 606 -11.48 22.30 23.68
C GLN A 606 -11.01 21.23 24.66
N LEU A 607 -9.69 21.16 24.83
CA LEU A 607 -9.02 20.20 25.69
C LEU A 607 -7.92 20.95 26.45
N ALA A 608 -7.83 20.72 27.75
CA ALA A 608 -6.75 21.22 28.61
C ALA A 608 -6.48 20.21 29.74
N GLY A 609 -5.32 20.33 30.37
CA GLY A 609 -4.86 19.45 31.42
C GLY A 609 -3.43 19.00 31.18
N ILE A 610 -2.81 18.46 32.23
CA ILE A 610 -1.42 17.99 32.19
C ILE A 610 -1.41 16.48 32.35
N ALA A 611 -1.05 15.77 31.28
CA ALA A 611 -0.93 14.32 31.26
C ALA A 611 0.49 13.86 31.63
N GLN A 612 0.56 12.75 32.35
CA GLN A 612 1.77 12.00 32.65
C GLN A 612 1.43 10.52 32.45
N SER A 613 2.33 9.77 31.83
CA SER A 613 2.12 8.35 31.55
C SER A 613 3.44 7.63 31.40
N ASP A 614 3.54 6.45 31.99
CA ASP A 614 4.52 5.44 31.58
C ASP A 614 3.77 4.33 30.86
N PHE A 615 4.12 4.04 29.61
CA PHE A 615 3.57 2.90 28.89
C PHE A 615 4.70 2.02 28.35
N SER A 616 4.45 0.72 28.36
CA SER A 616 5.38 -0.28 27.89
C SER A 616 4.77 -1.12 26.78
N ILE A 617 5.60 -1.49 25.81
CA ILE A 617 5.30 -2.45 24.77
C ILE A 617 6.39 -3.51 24.84
N SER A 618 5.98 -4.74 25.08
CA SER A 618 6.87 -5.91 25.10
C SER A 618 6.35 -6.96 24.14
N SER A 619 7.21 -7.83 23.63
CA SER A 619 6.77 -9.01 22.89
C SER A 619 7.23 -10.29 23.57
N GLU A 620 6.35 -11.26 23.68
CA GLU A 620 6.68 -12.63 24.04
C GLU A 620 6.32 -13.54 22.86
N LYS A 621 7.31 -14.20 22.28
CA LYS A 621 7.19 -14.85 20.95
C LYS A 621 6.78 -13.83 19.87
N GLN A 622 5.63 -14.01 19.21
CA GLN A 622 5.12 -13.11 18.17
C GLN A 622 3.95 -12.21 18.63
N GLY A 623 3.50 -12.35 19.88
CA GLY A 623 2.47 -11.48 20.47
C GLY A 623 3.10 -10.27 21.16
N TYR A 624 2.39 -9.14 21.13
CA TYR A 624 2.75 -7.89 21.79
C TYR A 624 1.84 -7.67 23.00
N ARG A 625 2.42 -7.23 24.12
CA ARG A 625 1.68 -6.74 25.29
C ARG A 625 1.92 -5.24 25.44
N ILE A 626 0.83 -4.49 25.52
CA ILE A 626 0.80 -3.04 25.72
C ILE A 626 0.23 -2.78 27.11
N LEU A 627 1.00 -2.12 27.97
CA LEU A 627 0.65 -1.91 29.37
C LEU A 627 0.93 -0.48 29.82
N THR A 628 -0.02 0.12 30.54
CA THR A 628 0.19 1.28 31.40
C THR A 628 -0.65 1.15 32.67
N ASP A 629 -0.04 1.41 33.82
CA ASP A 629 -0.68 1.48 35.15
C ASP A 629 -0.42 2.82 35.85
N ALA A 630 0.18 3.77 35.12
CA ALA A 630 0.69 5.03 35.63
C ALA A 630 0.28 6.22 34.75
N THR A 631 -0.86 6.13 34.04
CA THR A 631 -1.40 7.27 33.30
C THR A 631 -2.26 8.13 34.21
N HIS A 632 -1.87 9.39 34.38
CA HIS A 632 -2.59 10.40 35.14
C HIS A 632 -2.75 11.69 34.35
N ILE A 633 -3.91 12.34 34.47
CA ILE A 633 -4.18 13.64 33.88
C ILE A 633 -4.65 14.58 34.97
N LYS A 634 -3.86 15.60 35.28
CA LYS A 634 -4.21 16.64 36.24
C LYS A 634 -4.98 17.75 35.57
N ASN A 635 -6.03 18.22 36.24
CA ASN A 635 -6.88 19.33 35.81
C ASN A 635 -7.40 19.14 34.36
N LEU A 636 -7.86 17.94 34.04
CA LEU A 636 -8.47 17.65 32.74
C LEU A 636 -9.72 18.49 32.58
N LYS A 637 -9.75 19.31 31.53
CA LYS A 637 -10.90 20.11 31.15
C LYS A 637 -11.26 19.85 29.70
N VAL A 638 -12.51 19.47 29.48
CA VAL A 638 -13.09 19.24 28.16
C VAL A 638 -14.29 20.16 28.00
N ILE A 639 -14.30 20.95 26.93
CA ILE A 639 -15.36 21.91 26.65
C ILE A 639 -15.91 21.66 25.26
N TYR A 640 -17.23 21.65 25.17
CA TYR A 640 -17.96 21.69 23.91
C TYR A 640 -18.95 22.87 23.96
N PRO A 641 -19.18 23.61 22.86
CA PRO A 641 -20.10 24.74 22.85
C PRO A 641 -21.47 24.41 23.44
N GLU A 642 -22.04 25.34 24.22
CA GLU A 642 -23.37 25.21 24.84
C GLU A 642 -23.54 24.02 25.82
N LYS A 643 -22.45 23.36 26.22
CA LYS A 643 -22.44 22.27 27.21
C LYS A 643 -21.65 22.66 28.44
N LYS A 644 -22.05 22.10 29.59
CA LYS A 644 -21.31 22.27 30.84
C LYS A 644 -19.91 21.65 30.68
N PRO A 645 -18.83 22.37 30.98
CA PRO A 645 -17.48 21.79 30.90
C PRO A 645 -17.37 20.52 31.77
N PHE A 646 -16.70 19.50 31.24
CA PHE A 646 -16.22 18.39 32.05
C PHE A 646 -14.89 18.80 32.67
N GLU A 647 -14.81 18.75 33.99
CA GLU A 647 -13.64 19.15 34.76
C GLU A 647 -13.30 18.07 35.78
N ALA A 648 -12.08 17.57 35.73
CA ALA A 648 -11.57 16.56 36.65
C ALA A 648 -10.18 16.95 37.13
N ASN A 649 -10.03 17.12 38.44
CA ASN A 649 -8.74 17.49 39.06
C ASN A 649 -7.68 16.39 38.85
N ASP A 650 -8.09 15.13 38.86
CA ASP A 650 -7.25 13.98 38.57
C ASP A 650 -8.04 12.92 37.82
N VAL A 651 -7.44 12.37 36.78
CA VAL A 651 -7.97 11.22 36.02
C VAL A 651 -6.87 10.18 35.91
N SER A 652 -7.16 8.96 36.34
CA SER A 652 -6.24 7.82 36.21
C SER A 652 -6.74 6.85 35.16
N ILE A 653 -5.82 6.34 34.32
CA ILE A 653 -6.10 5.35 33.28
C ILE A 653 -5.13 4.18 33.43
N ASN A 654 -5.67 2.97 33.55
CA ASN A 654 -4.88 1.74 33.50
C ASN A 654 -5.33 0.90 32.31
N PHE A 655 -4.38 0.39 31.53
CA PHE A 655 -4.64 -0.36 30.31
C PHE A 655 -3.66 -1.52 30.18
N ASP A 656 -4.18 -2.72 29.93
CA ASP A 656 -3.39 -3.94 29.66
C ASP A 656 -4.04 -4.69 28.50
N ALA A 657 -3.31 -4.80 27.38
CA ALA A 657 -3.79 -5.45 26.18
C ALA A 657 -2.72 -6.33 25.55
N GLU A 658 -3.15 -7.46 24.98
CA GLU A 658 -2.34 -8.38 24.20
C GLU A 658 -2.81 -8.41 22.75
N VAL A 659 -1.88 -8.26 21.83
CA VAL A 659 -2.10 -8.23 20.39
C VAL A 659 -1.25 -9.32 19.76
N ASP A 660 -1.87 -10.30 19.10
CA ASP A 660 -1.16 -11.36 18.37
C ASP A 660 -1.50 -11.22 16.87
N PRO A 661 -0.57 -10.71 16.04
CA PRO A 661 -0.81 -10.55 14.62
C PRO A 661 -0.89 -11.87 13.84
N GLU A 662 -0.29 -12.96 14.32
CA GLU A 662 -0.35 -14.27 13.65
C GLU A 662 -1.71 -14.93 13.87
N GLN A 663 -2.20 -14.88 15.11
CA GLN A 663 -3.56 -15.33 15.46
C GLN A 663 -4.62 -14.29 15.10
N LYS A 664 -4.20 -13.09 14.68
CA LYS A 664 -5.04 -11.92 14.40
C LYS A 664 -6.01 -11.60 15.55
N THR A 665 -5.51 -11.66 16.78
CA THR A 665 -6.31 -11.41 18.00
C THR A 665 -5.90 -10.14 18.72
N ILE A 666 -6.86 -9.47 19.35
CA ILE A 666 -6.65 -8.35 20.27
C ILE A 666 -7.44 -8.66 21.55
N ASN A 667 -6.77 -8.72 22.69
CA ASN A 667 -7.36 -9.00 23.98
C ASN A 667 -7.00 -7.88 24.97
N VAL A 668 -7.92 -6.97 25.24
CA VAL A 668 -7.84 -6.00 26.33
C VAL A 668 -8.26 -6.69 27.62
N LYS A 669 -7.28 -7.04 28.45
CA LYS A 669 -7.49 -7.69 29.76
C LYS A 669 -7.95 -6.71 30.83
N ARG A 670 -7.58 -5.43 30.68
CA ARG A 670 -7.96 -4.37 31.60
C ARG A 670 -8.02 -3.04 30.87
N LEU A 671 -9.17 -2.39 30.97
CA LEU A 671 -9.32 -0.95 30.78
C LEU A 671 -10.00 -0.41 32.04
N GLN A 672 -9.27 0.41 32.79
CA GLN A 672 -9.78 1.11 33.96
C GLN A 672 -9.60 2.61 33.74
N LEU A 673 -10.65 3.37 33.99
CA LEU A 673 -10.62 4.83 33.96
C LEU A 673 -11.25 5.31 35.25
N ILE A 674 -10.57 6.12 36.04
CA ILE A 674 -11.09 6.67 37.29
C ILE A 674 -11.01 8.18 37.21
N SER A 675 -12.17 8.84 37.24
CA SER A 675 -12.33 10.28 37.40
C SER A 675 -13.48 10.58 38.37
N PRO A 676 -13.66 11.83 38.84
CA PRO A 676 -14.74 12.18 39.76
C PRO A 676 -16.15 11.88 39.22
N GLN A 677 -16.38 12.08 37.91
CA GLN A 677 -17.72 11.99 37.31
C GLN A 677 -17.88 10.80 36.35
N ILE A 678 -16.79 10.12 35.97
CA ILE A 678 -16.80 8.96 35.06
C ILE A 678 -15.80 7.93 35.59
N LYS A 679 -16.27 6.70 35.82
CA LYS A 679 -15.46 5.57 36.22
C LYS A 679 -15.79 4.37 35.34
N ILE A 680 -14.76 3.73 34.82
CA ILE A 680 -14.80 2.37 34.26
C ILE A 680 -14.00 1.54 35.25
N ASN A 681 -14.69 0.81 36.12
CA ASN A 681 -14.04 0.01 37.17
C ASN A 681 -13.41 -1.26 36.57
N LYS A 682 -14.07 -1.82 35.55
CA LYS A 682 -13.62 -3.01 34.84
C LYS A 682 -14.04 -2.92 33.38
N GLY A 683 -13.09 -2.96 32.47
CA GLY A 683 -13.31 -3.05 31.03
C GLY A 683 -12.48 -4.17 30.42
N GLU A 684 -13.13 -5.06 29.68
CA GLU A 684 -12.51 -6.19 28.97
C GLU A 684 -13.05 -6.23 27.54
N LEU A 685 -12.18 -6.51 26.58
CA LEU A 685 -12.53 -6.62 25.16
C LEU A 685 -11.69 -7.71 24.50
N SER A 686 -12.32 -8.54 23.67
CA SER A 686 -11.64 -9.56 22.87
C SER A 686 -12.11 -9.47 21.43
N GLN A 687 -11.16 -9.42 20.51
CA GLN A 687 -11.38 -9.46 19.07
C GLN A 687 -10.56 -10.59 18.46
N VAL A 688 -11.17 -11.39 17.60
CA VAL A 688 -10.53 -12.47 16.85
C VAL A 688 -10.92 -12.32 15.38
N ASN A 689 -9.91 -12.19 14.51
CA ASN A 689 -10.12 -12.13 13.06
C ASN A 689 -9.72 -13.46 12.41
N THR A 690 -10.69 -14.14 11.80
CA THR A 690 -10.45 -15.29 10.93
C THR A 690 -10.28 -14.82 9.47
N SER A 691 -10.18 -15.73 8.49
CA SER A 691 -10.06 -15.34 7.08
C SER A 691 -11.31 -14.67 6.52
N ASP A 692 -12.48 -14.97 7.08
CA ASP A 692 -13.80 -14.56 6.60
C ASP A 692 -14.57 -13.69 7.62
N LYS A 693 -14.34 -13.88 8.91
CA LYS A 693 -15.12 -13.22 9.97
C LYS A 693 -14.27 -12.63 11.09
N THR A 694 -14.77 -11.52 11.63
CA THR A 694 -14.31 -10.90 12.87
C THR A 694 -15.34 -11.14 13.97
N LYS A 695 -14.90 -11.73 15.08
CA LYS A 695 -15.67 -11.84 16.31
C LYS A 695 -15.17 -10.81 17.31
N LEU A 696 -16.07 -10.03 17.89
CA LEU A 696 -15.77 -9.01 18.89
C LEU A 696 -16.71 -9.17 20.09
N VAL A 697 -16.14 -9.23 21.29
CA VAL A 697 -16.86 -9.38 22.57
C VAL A 697 -16.33 -8.34 23.55
N GLY A 698 -17.21 -7.69 24.32
CA GLY A 698 -16.82 -6.69 25.31
C GLY A 698 -17.71 -6.67 26.53
N ARG A 699 -17.13 -6.28 27.68
CA ARG A 699 -17.84 -6.04 28.94
C ARG A 699 -17.23 -4.85 29.69
N PHE A 700 -18.08 -3.94 30.15
CA PHE A 700 -17.70 -2.73 30.87
C PHE A 700 -18.60 -2.52 32.09
N ASP A 701 -18.01 -2.33 33.26
CA ASP A 701 -18.70 -1.93 34.48
C ASP A 701 -18.41 -0.44 34.74
N CYS A 702 -19.41 0.40 34.52
CA CYS A 702 -19.28 1.85 34.47
C CYS A 702 -20.10 2.55 35.56
N GLU A 703 -19.56 3.63 36.12
CA GLU A 703 -20.29 4.60 36.94
C GLU A 703 -20.09 5.98 36.32
N TYR A 704 -21.15 6.73 36.04
CA TYR A 704 -21.01 8.00 35.33
C TYR A 704 -22.12 9.00 35.63
N ASP A 705 -21.79 10.28 35.49
CA ASP A 705 -22.73 11.39 35.54
C ASP A 705 -23.02 11.87 34.11
N TRP A 706 -24.30 11.93 33.72
CA TRP A 706 -24.70 12.39 32.39
C TRP A 706 -24.25 13.82 32.07
N SER A 707 -24.09 14.69 33.08
CA SER A 707 -23.56 16.04 32.86
C SER A 707 -22.10 16.05 32.39
N ALA A 708 -21.33 15.02 32.74
CA ALA A 708 -19.96 14.81 32.27
C ALA A 708 -19.93 14.08 30.91
N VAL A 709 -20.68 12.98 30.80
CA VAL A 709 -20.74 12.17 29.56
C VAL A 709 -21.31 12.98 28.41
N GLY A 710 -22.35 13.78 28.67
CA GLY A 710 -23.03 14.61 27.66
C GLY A 710 -22.10 15.62 26.98
N THR A 711 -21.05 16.08 27.66
CA THR A 711 -20.06 17.00 27.09
C THR A 711 -19.06 16.29 26.19
N ILE A 712 -18.61 15.10 26.60
CA ILE A 712 -17.68 14.27 25.81
C ILE A 712 -18.39 13.68 24.59
N THR A 713 -19.69 13.37 24.71
CA THR A 713 -20.50 12.76 23.65
C THR A 713 -21.32 13.77 22.84
N ALA A 714 -21.21 15.06 23.14
CA ALA A 714 -21.99 16.12 22.49
C ALA A 714 -21.95 16.11 20.95
N PRO A 715 -20.81 15.82 20.29
CA PRO A 715 -20.76 15.73 18.81
C PRO A 715 -21.68 14.64 18.23
N TYR A 716 -22.07 13.66 19.04
CA TYR A 716 -22.84 12.48 18.63
C TYR A 716 -24.30 12.53 19.09
N LEU A 717 -24.69 13.52 19.91
CA LEU A 717 -26.05 13.67 20.43
C LEU A 717 -26.85 14.74 19.66
N PRO A 718 -28.19 14.65 19.61
CA PRO A 718 -29.02 15.71 19.06
C PRO A 718 -28.76 17.07 19.74
N GLN A 719 -28.67 18.14 18.93
CA GLN A 719 -28.53 19.49 19.47
C GLN A 719 -29.73 19.87 20.35
N GLY A 720 -29.46 20.47 21.50
CA GLY A 720 -30.50 20.85 22.48
C GLY A 720 -30.92 19.73 23.43
N LEU A 721 -30.45 18.49 23.26
CA LEU A 721 -30.69 17.40 24.23
C LEU A 721 -29.84 17.62 25.48
N SER A 722 -30.50 17.72 26.64
CA SER A 722 -29.86 17.69 27.96
C SER A 722 -30.25 16.42 28.69
N ILE A 723 -29.29 15.77 29.35
CA ILE A 723 -29.51 14.57 30.16
C ILE A 723 -28.75 14.76 31.47
N GLU A 724 -29.39 14.40 32.58
CA GLU A 724 -28.85 14.51 33.92
C GLU A 724 -29.08 13.22 34.72
N GLY A 725 -28.21 12.98 35.70
CA GLY A 725 -28.31 11.87 36.63
C GLY A 725 -27.05 11.01 36.66
N GLN A 726 -26.80 10.43 37.82
CA GLN A 726 -25.72 9.47 38.03
C GLN A 726 -26.23 8.05 37.76
N ARG A 727 -25.40 7.25 37.11
CA ARG A 727 -25.70 5.90 36.65
C ARG A 727 -24.60 4.94 37.06
N LYS A 728 -25.00 3.68 37.26
CA LYS A 728 -24.10 2.54 37.40
C LYS A 728 -24.64 1.40 36.55
N ASP A 729 -23.98 1.13 35.44
CA ASP A 729 -24.46 0.20 34.44
C ASP A 729 -23.34 -0.77 34.05
N THR A 730 -23.72 -2.04 33.83
CA THR A 730 -22.86 -3.04 33.19
C THR A 730 -23.30 -3.16 31.74
N ILE A 731 -22.37 -2.91 30.82
CA ILE A 731 -22.58 -2.99 29.38
C ILE A 731 -21.84 -4.22 28.87
N SER A 732 -22.55 -5.16 28.25
CA SER A 732 -21.94 -6.31 27.58
C SER A 732 -22.48 -6.47 26.17
N PHE A 733 -21.60 -6.82 25.24
CA PHE A 733 -21.98 -7.06 23.85
C PHE A 733 -21.12 -8.13 23.20
N ASP A 734 -21.66 -8.74 22.16
CA ASP A 734 -20.93 -9.59 21.21
C ASP A 734 -21.40 -9.31 19.78
N CYS A 735 -20.52 -9.51 18.81
CA CYS A 735 -20.88 -9.47 17.40
C CYS A 735 -19.91 -10.33 16.58
N GLU A 736 -20.42 -10.84 15.46
CA GLU A 736 -19.64 -11.57 14.47
C GLU A 736 -20.00 -11.03 13.08
N TYR A 737 -19.04 -10.48 12.35
CA TYR A 737 -19.27 -9.80 11.07
C TYR A 737 -18.14 -10.10 10.06
N PRO A 738 -18.37 -9.95 8.74
CA PRO A 738 -17.32 -10.19 7.75
C PRO A 738 -16.14 -9.23 7.91
N THR A 739 -14.90 -9.73 7.92
CA THR A 739 -13.70 -8.93 8.25
C THR A 739 -13.49 -7.71 7.36
N GLU A 740 -13.82 -7.82 6.07
CA GLU A 740 -13.69 -6.74 5.08
C GLU A 740 -14.82 -5.69 5.18
N GLN A 741 -15.87 -5.93 5.97
CA GLN A 741 -17.08 -5.09 6.02
C GLN A 741 -17.34 -4.60 7.45
N LYS A 742 -16.46 -3.71 7.94
CA LYS A 742 -16.53 -3.14 9.30
C LYS A 742 -17.84 -2.39 9.58
N ASP A 743 -18.49 -1.88 8.54
CA ASP A 743 -19.79 -1.22 8.59
C ASP A 743 -20.93 -2.16 9.01
N LYS A 744 -20.74 -3.48 8.91
CA LYS A 744 -21.69 -4.51 9.34
C LYS A 744 -21.64 -4.87 10.82
N LEU A 745 -20.81 -4.18 11.61
CA LEU A 745 -20.73 -4.43 13.06
C LEU A 745 -22.10 -4.29 13.73
N LEU A 746 -22.79 -3.16 13.50
CA LEU A 746 -24.10 -2.92 14.09
C LEU A 746 -25.16 -3.91 13.59
N GLU A 747 -25.06 -4.35 12.32
CA GLU A 747 -25.96 -5.33 11.72
C GLU A 747 -25.89 -6.72 12.38
N ASN A 748 -24.83 -6.99 13.14
CA ASN A 748 -24.60 -8.28 13.80
C ASN A 748 -24.42 -8.14 15.32
N LEU A 749 -24.75 -6.98 15.87
CA LEU A 749 -24.60 -6.69 17.29
C LEU A 749 -25.63 -7.46 18.12
N ASN A 750 -25.17 -8.05 19.21
CA ASN A 750 -25.98 -8.62 20.28
C ASN A 750 -25.65 -7.88 21.58
N THR A 751 -26.66 -7.36 22.26
CA THR A 751 -26.51 -6.77 23.59
C THR A 751 -27.84 -6.75 24.33
N LYS A 752 -27.78 -6.77 25.65
CA LYS A 752 -28.93 -6.49 26.52
C LYS A 752 -28.44 -5.55 27.61
N VAL A 753 -29.03 -4.37 27.68
CA VAL A 753 -28.61 -3.33 28.62
C VAL A 753 -29.82 -2.58 29.13
N ARG A 754 -29.79 -2.22 30.41
CA ARG A 754 -30.74 -1.28 31.00
C ARG A 754 -30.03 0.06 31.12
N VAL A 755 -30.51 1.06 30.39
CA VAL A 755 -29.95 2.42 30.43
C VAL A 755 -31.00 3.37 30.99
N GLY A 756 -30.60 4.51 31.53
CA GLY A 756 -31.57 5.45 32.08
C GLY A 756 -30.97 6.80 32.42
N PHE A 757 -31.81 7.69 32.93
CA PHE A 757 -31.46 9.05 33.35
C PHE A 757 -32.37 9.50 34.50
N ALA A 758 -31.92 10.47 35.29
CA ALA A 758 -32.74 11.07 36.35
C ALA A 758 -33.63 12.19 35.80
N LYS A 759 -33.15 12.91 34.80
CA LYS A 759 -33.90 13.93 34.07
C LYS A 759 -33.38 14.02 32.64
N ALA A 760 -34.26 14.27 31.68
CA ALA A 760 -33.85 14.66 30.33
C ALA A 760 -34.71 15.81 29.83
N GLU A 761 -34.14 16.69 29.02
CA GLU A 761 -34.82 17.84 28.45
C GLU A 761 -34.54 17.91 26.94
N TYR A 762 -35.61 18.03 26.16
CA TYR A 762 -35.50 18.16 24.71
C TYR A 762 -36.72 18.89 24.15
N MET A 763 -36.50 19.98 23.41
CA MET A 763 -37.56 20.74 22.73
C MET A 763 -38.73 21.16 23.64
N GLY A 764 -38.43 21.54 24.89
CA GLY A 764 -39.42 21.94 25.89
C GLY A 764 -40.14 20.79 26.62
N LEU A 765 -39.79 19.54 26.33
CA LEU A 765 -40.26 18.35 27.05
C LEU A 765 -39.27 18.01 28.17
N ASN A 766 -39.74 18.02 29.41
CA ASN A 766 -38.96 17.65 30.61
C ASN A 766 -39.37 16.27 31.10
N PHE A 767 -38.52 15.28 30.84
CA PHE A 767 -38.69 13.89 31.26
C PHE A 767 -38.18 13.70 32.68
N GLY A 768 -38.95 12.99 33.50
CA GLY A 768 -38.55 12.52 34.83
C GLY A 768 -37.61 11.31 34.79
N ALA A 769 -37.33 10.76 35.97
CA ALA A 769 -36.45 9.60 36.11
C ALA A 769 -36.98 8.41 35.31
N THR A 770 -36.13 7.84 34.46
CA THR A 770 -36.54 6.81 33.50
C THR A 770 -35.45 5.75 33.36
N ASP A 771 -35.86 4.48 33.41
CA ASP A 771 -35.05 3.33 32.99
C ASP A 771 -35.67 2.69 31.75
N VAL A 772 -34.83 2.33 30.80
CA VAL A 772 -35.19 1.78 29.50
C VAL A 772 -34.43 0.48 29.29
N ASP A 773 -35.16 -0.62 29.13
CA ASP A 773 -34.59 -1.91 28.76
C ASP A 773 -34.40 -1.97 27.24
N LEU A 774 -33.13 -2.08 26.81
CA LEU A 774 -32.72 -2.19 25.42
C LEU A 774 -32.18 -3.59 25.15
N GLN A 775 -32.60 -4.18 24.04
CA GLN A 775 -32.09 -5.45 23.57
C GLN A 775 -31.77 -5.35 22.08
N ILE A 776 -30.59 -5.78 21.68
CA ILE A 776 -30.20 -5.93 20.28
C ILE A 776 -29.89 -7.41 20.06
N GLN A 777 -30.50 -8.01 19.04
CA GLN A 777 -30.24 -9.39 18.63
C GLN A 777 -30.04 -9.45 17.12
N GLY A 778 -28.83 -9.82 16.68
CA GLY A 778 -28.48 -9.90 15.26
C GLY A 778 -28.77 -8.61 14.50
N GLY A 779 -28.50 -7.46 15.15
CA GLY A 779 -28.76 -6.12 14.62
C GLY A 779 -30.21 -5.61 14.73
N LEU A 780 -31.14 -6.39 15.29
CA LEU A 780 -32.50 -5.93 15.58
C LEU A 780 -32.56 -5.33 17.00
N LEU A 781 -32.60 -4.00 17.09
CA LEU A 781 -32.86 -3.24 18.31
C LEU A 781 -34.34 -3.34 18.70
N LYS A 782 -34.60 -3.62 19.97
CA LYS A 782 -35.91 -3.52 20.63
C LYS A 782 -35.78 -2.69 21.89
N ILE A 783 -36.63 -1.68 22.00
CA ILE A 783 -36.85 -0.86 23.18
C ILE A 783 -38.12 -1.38 23.84
N ALA A 784 -37.99 -2.00 25.02
CA ALA A 784 -39.14 -2.52 25.75
C ALA A 784 -40.11 -1.38 26.10
N PRO A 785 -41.44 -1.64 26.16
CA PRO A 785 -42.40 -0.64 26.57
C PRO A 785 -42.04 -0.04 27.94
N PHE A 786 -41.95 1.29 28.01
CA PHE A 786 -41.75 2.02 29.25
C PHE A 786 -42.68 3.22 29.34
N SER A 787 -42.88 3.74 30.56
CA SER A 787 -43.60 4.97 30.81
C SER A 787 -42.85 5.85 31.80
N THR A 788 -42.95 7.17 31.64
CA THR A 788 -42.32 8.17 32.49
C THR A 788 -43.17 9.43 32.58
N THR A 789 -42.84 10.32 33.51
CA THR A 789 -43.48 11.63 33.63
C THR A 789 -42.85 12.62 32.67
N VAL A 790 -43.68 13.43 31.99
CA VAL A 790 -43.21 14.53 31.13
C VAL A 790 -44.09 15.74 31.36
N ASN A 791 -43.51 16.89 31.75
CA ASN A 791 -44.25 18.14 32.03
C ASN A 791 -45.58 17.89 32.78
N ASN A 792 -45.54 17.22 33.93
CA ASN A 792 -46.70 16.83 34.78
C ASN A 792 -47.70 15.83 34.18
N GLY A 793 -47.55 15.41 32.93
CA GLY A 793 -48.32 14.34 32.30
C GLY A 793 -47.55 13.03 32.20
N GLN A 794 -48.06 12.11 31.37
CA GLN A 794 -47.48 10.78 31.17
C GLN A 794 -47.01 10.59 29.74
N PHE A 795 -45.78 10.09 29.57
CA PHE A 795 -45.24 9.64 28.30
C PHE A 795 -45.09 8.11 28.33
N SER A 796 -45.38 7.47 27.21
CA SER A 796 -45.17 6.03 27.02
C SER A 796 -44.53 5.77 25.68
N PHE A 797 -43.60 4.82 25.59
CA PHE A 797 -42.88 4.54 24.36
C PHE A 797 -42.44 3.09 24.26
N ALA A 798 -42.52 2.54 23.05
CA ALA A 798 -42.02 1.21 22.69
C ALA A 798 -41.62 1.28 21.21
N SER A 799 -40.45 0.76 20.86
CA SER A 799 -39.96 0.83 19.48
C SER A 799 -38.98 -0.29 19.14
N GLU A 800 -38.75 -0.46 17.85
CA GLU A 800 -37.75 -1.35 17.29
C GLU A 800 -37.02 -0.67 16.13
N ALA A 801 -35.80 -1.12 15.84
CA ALA A 801 -35.07 -0.73 14.66
C ALA A 801 -34.25 -1.91 14.14
N ASN A 802 -34.25 -2.12 12.83
CA ASN A 802 -33.37 -3.11 12.20
C ASN A 802 -32.16 -2.40 11.60
N PHE A 803 -30.96 -2.64 12.13
CA PHE A 803 -29.73 -2.02 11.61
C PHE A 803 -29.31 -2.51 10.22
N LYS A 804 -29.92 -3.61 9.74
CA LYS A 804 -29.74 -4.13 8.38
C LYS A 804 -30.50 -3.32 7.32
N ASP A 805 -31.53 -2.58 7.72
CA ASP A 805 -32.30 -1.74 6.81
C ASP A 805 -31.48 -0.49 6.40
N LYS A 806 -31.64 -0.04 5.15
CA LYS A 806 -31.03 1.19 4.64
C LYS A 806 -32.13 2.12 4.06
N PRO A 807 -32.48 3.23 4.71
CA PRO A 807 -31.99 3.67 6.02
C PRO A 807 -32.55 2.82 7.17
N SER A 808 -31.83 2.75 8.29
CA SER A 808 -32.35 2.12 9.50
C SER A 808 -33.30 3.08 10.21
N LEU A 809 -34.55 2.66 10.39
CA LEU A 809 -35.62 3.46 10.98
C LEU A 809 -35.99 2.92 12.36
N LEU A 810 -36.09 3.81 13.34
CA LEU A 810 -36.71 3.55 14.65
C LEU A 810 -38.22 3.63 14.49
N LYS A 811 -38.91 2.51 14.67
CA LYS A 811 -40.36 2.35 14.45
C LYS A 811 -41.08 1.98 15.73
N THR A 812 -42.28 2.50 15.94
CA THR A 812 -43.14 2.02 17.04
C THR A 812 -43.65 0.60 16.75
N THR A 813 -43.76 -0.24 17.77
CA THR A 813 -44.18 -1.65 17.64
C THR A 813 -45.68 -1.83 17.41
N GLY A 814 -46.47 -0.76 17.53
CA GLY A 814 -47.91 -0.72 17.29
C GLY A 814 -48.49 0.63 17.75
N PRO A 815 -49.82 0.82 17.68
CA PRO A 815 -50.47 2.00 18.21
C PRO A 815 -50.27 2.14 19.73
N LEU A 816 -49.96 3.34 20.21
CA LEU A 816 -49.83 3.64 21.64
C LEU A 816 -50.23 5.09 22.00
N GLN A 817 -50.75 5.27 23.21
CA GLN A 817 -50.90 6.60 23.81
C GLN A 817 -49.52 7.11 24.22
N MET A 818 -48.85 7.80 23.29
CA MET A 818 -47.46 8.22 23.48
C MET A 818 -47.34 9.37 24.47
N ALA A 819 -48.28 10.30 24.45
CA ALA A 819 -48.33 11.43 25.37
C ALA A 819 -49.75 11.60 25.90
N LYS A 820 -49.91 11.74 27.21
CA LYS A 820 -51.18 11.96 27.88
C LYS A 820 -51.07 13.15 28.83
N ASP A 821 -51.89 14.15 28.59
CA ASP A 821 -52.04 15.35 29.42
C ASP A 821 -50.70 16.08 29.67
N ILE A 822 -49.82 16.12 28.66
CA ILE A 822 -48.51 16.76 28.74
C ILE A 822 -48.69 18.29 28.74
N GLN A 823 -48.19 18.97 29.76
CA GLN A 823 -48.28 20.42 29.82
C GLN A 823 -47.41 21.07 28.73
N ILE A 824 -48.02 21.96 27.95
CA ILE A 824 -47.36 22.69 26.87
C ILE A 824 -46.50 23.81 27.44
N THR A 825 -45.27 23.91 26.96
CA THR A 825 -44.36 25.04 27.24
C THR A 825 -44.19 25.92 26.00
N ASN A 826 -43.74 27.17 26.19
CA ASN A 826 -43.40 28.07 25.08
C ASN A 826 -42.40 27.42 24.09
N GLU A 827 -41.43 26.67 24.61
CA GLU A 827 -40.47 25.96 23.78
C GLU A 827 -41.12 24.80 23.02
N THR A 828 -41.98 24.00 23.65
CA THR A 828 -42.72 22.92 22.98
C THR A 828 -43.57 23.49 21.85
N ALA A 829 -44.23 24.63 22.07
CA ALA A 829 -44.98 25.31 21.01
C ALA A 829 -44.09 25.77 19.85
N ALA A 830 -42.97 26.43 20.15
CA ALA A 830 -42.06 26.98 19.16
C ALA A 830 -41.25 25.93 18.38
N LYS A 831 -40.94 24.78 19.00
CA LYS A 831 -40.10 23.72 18.41
C LYS A 831 -40.92 22.59 17.79
N LEU A 832 -42.07 22.24 18.37
CA LEU A 832 -42.90 21.10 17.96
C LEU A 832 -44.28 21.53 17.44
N LEU A 833 -45.11 22.18 18.27
CA LEU A 833 -46.53 22.37 17.94
C LEU A 833 -46.77 23.35 16.78
N LYS A 834 -45.85 24.28 16.50
CA LYS A 834 -45.96 25.12 15.30
C LYS A 834 -46.03 24.31 14.00
N TYR A 835 -45.39 23.14 13.95
CA TYR A 835 -45.48 22.26 12.78
C TYR A 835 -46.77 21.44 12.75
N VAL A 836 -47.50 21.38 13.87
CA VAL A 836 -48.85 20.79 13.94
C VAL A 836 -49.90 21.80 13.52
N ASN A 837 -49.84 23.04 14.04
CA ASN A 837 -50.76 24.11 13.64
C ASN A 837 -50.07 25.48 13.66
N PRO A 838 -50.22 26.31 12.61
CA PRO A 838 -49.60 27.64 12.52
C PRO A 838 -50.02 28.61 13.63
N ILE A 839 -51.10 28.35 14.38
CA ILE A 839 -51.52 29.19 15.51
C ILE A 839 -50.45 29.28 16.62
N PHE A 840 -49.58 28.27 16.73
CA PHE A 840 -48.47 28.23 17.69
C PHE A 840 -47.23 29.00 17.24
N ALA A 841 -47.24 29.63 16.05
CA ALA A 841 -46.14 30.46 15.58
C ALA A 841 -46.09 31.81 16.33
N ASN A 842 -44.87 32.24 16.71
CA ASN A 842 -44.58 33.53 17.38
C ASN A 842 -45.42 33.84 18.64
N VAL A 843 -45.85 32.81 19.36
CA VAL A 843 -46.64 32.99 20.59
C VAL A 843 -45.75 33.55 21.72
N ALA A 844 -46.22 34.59 22.41
CA ALA A 844 -45.51 35.17 23.54
C ALA A 844 -45.66 34.31 24.81
N LYS A 845 -46.87 33.76 25.04
CA LYS A 845 -47.16 32.87 26.17
C LYS A 845 -48.20 31.82 25.77
N VAL A 846 -47.92 30.56 26.11
CA VAL A 846 -48.84 29.43 25.94
C VAL A 846 -49.00 28.62 27.23
N SER A 847 -50.19 28.12 27.48
CA SER A 847 -50.48 27.09 28.49
C SER A 847 -51.55 26.13 27.97
N GLY A 848 -51.67 24.94 28.57
CA GLY A 848 -52.62 23.90 28.18
C GLY A 848 -52.01 22.51 28.28
N THR A 849 -52.79 21.47 28.04
CA THR A 849 -52.35 20.08 28.06
C THR A 849 -52.57 19.41 26.70
N ALA A 850 -51.53 18.76 26.17
CA ALA A 850 -51.56 18.04 24.92
C ALA A 850 -51.56 16.52 25.15
N SER A 851 -52.41 15.83 24.41
CA SER A 851 -52.43 14.37 24.33
C SER A 851 -52.19 13.94 22.89
N PHE A 852 -51.35 12.92 22.70
CA PHE A 852 -50.99 12.37 21.40
C PHE A 852 -51.08 10.84 21.41
N ASN A 853 -51.97 10.34 20.56
CA ASN A 853 -52.10 8.93 20.21
C ASN A 853 -51.35 8.65 18.94
N CYS A 854 -50.26 7.88 19.04
CA CYS A 854 -49.44 7.52 17.91
C CYS A 854 -49.95 6.20 17.31
N GLU A 855 -50.38 6.23 16.05
CA GLU A 855 -50.69 5.02 15.29
C GLU A 855 -49.42 4.40 14.71
N ARG A 856 -48.54 5.26 14.18
CA ARG A 856 -47.28 4.86 13.55
C ARG A 856 -46.25 5.97 13.65
N LEU A 857 -45.04 5.62 14.06
CA LEU A 857 -43.87 6.48 14.03
C LEU A 857 -42.74 5.74 13.32
N ALA A 858 -42.02 6.41 12.42
CA ALA A 858 -40.75 5.95 11.88
C ALA A 858 -39.78 7.14 11.78
N ILE A 859 -38.60 7.03 12.40
CA ILE A 859 -37.57 8.08 12.39
C ILE A 859 -36.22 7.46 11.97
N PRO A 860 -35.49 8.03 11.00
CA PRO A 860 -34.17 7.53 10.63
C PRO A 860 -33.16 7.74 11.77
N LEU A 861 -32.39 6.69 12.09
CA LEU A 861 -31.36 6.75 13.13
C LEU A 861 -30.10 7.51 12.72
N LYS A 862 -29.86 7.65 11.40
CA LYS A 862 -28.78 8.47 10.85
C LYS A 862 -29.34 9.76 10.27
N LYS A 863 -28.54 10.84 10.37
CA LYS A 863 -28.90 12.20 9.94
C LYS A 863 -28.78 12.33 8.41
N GLU A 864 -29.57 11.55 7.68
CA GLU A 864 -29.45 11.43 6.21
C GLU A 864 -30.55 12.21 5.49
N ASN A 865 -31.84 12.04 5.85
CA ASN A 865 -32.94 12.72 5.15
C ASN A 865 -34.19 12.93 6.03
N LYS A 866 -34.63 14.19 6.18
CA LYS A 866 -35.86 14.54 6.93
C LYS A 866 -37.15 14.02 6.27
N LYS A 867 -37.12 13.65 4.99
CA LYS A 867 -38.28 13.12 4.27
C LYS A 867 -38.64 11.69 4.67
N ASP A 868 -37.69 10.95 5.26
CA ASP A 868 -37.89 9.57 5.72
C ASP A 868 -38.61 9.50 7.07
N ILE A 869 -38.90 10.66 7.68
CA ILE A 869 -39.71 10.75 8.90
C ILE A 869 -41.16 10.49 8.54
N GLU A 870 -41.77 9.60 9.32
CA GLU A 870 -43.19 9.31 9.23
C GLU A 870 -43.84 9.38 10.61
N VAL A 871 -44.96 10.10 10.70
CA VAL A 871 -45.78 10.16 11.91
C VAL A 871 -47.25 10.09 11.49
N VAL A 872 -47.98 9.14 12.05
CA VAL A 872 -49.43 9.05 11.93
C VAL A 872 -50.00 8.99 13.33
N GLY A 873 -50.95 9.88 13.62
CA GLY A 873 -51.57 9.87 14.93
C GLY A 873 -52.61 10.96 15.11
N THR A 874 -53.22 10.94 16.29
CA THR A 874 -54.27 11.87 16.69
C THR A 874 -53.77 12.74 17.82
N ILE A 875 -53.83 14.06 17.65
CA ILE A 875 -53.46 15.05 18.66
C ILE A 875 -54.71 15.80 19.15
N SER A 876 -54.75 16.09 20.44
CA SER A 876 -55.74 16.96 21.06
C SER A 876 -55.07 17.89 22.05
N VAL A 877 -55.60 19.10 22.20
CA VAL A 877 -55.10 20.06 23.20
C VAL A 877 -56.27 20.61 24.00
N ASN A 878 -56.22 20.42 25.31
CA ASN A 878 -57.23 20.92 26.24
C ASN A 878 -56.69 22.11 27.01
N GLN A 879 -57.60 22.97 27.47
CA GLN A 879 -57.27 24.13 28.31
C GLN A 879 -56.21 25.06 27.70
N LEU A 880 -56.20 25.17 26.37
CA LEU A 880 -55.22 25.95 25.64
C LEU A 880 -55.44 27.45 25.92
N GLN A 881 -54.41 28.16 26.34
CA GLN A 881 -54.39 29.62 26.38
C GLN A 881 -53.24 30.11 25.52
N LEU A 882 -53.49 31.09 24.67
CA LEU A 882 -52.52 31.64 23.73
C LEU A 882 -52.54 33.17 23.81
N GLU A 883 -51.40 33.77 24.15
CA GLU A 883 -51.21 35.22 24.16
C GLU A 883 -50.13 35.63 23.16
N GLY A 884 -50.39 36.71 22.42
CA GLY A 884 -49.42 37.27 21.47
C GLY A 884 -49.22 36.47 20.17
N SER A 885 -50.19 35.63 19.77
CA SER A 885 -50.17 34.97 18.45
C SER A 885 -50.66 35.92 17.35
N ASP A 886 -49.80 36.21 16.37
CA ASP A 886 -50.12 37.11 15.24
C ASP A 886 -51.31 36.60 14.41
N LEU A 887 -51.36 35.29 14.16
CA LEU A 887 -52.42 34.66 13.37
C LEU A 887 -53.74 34.66 14.15
N LEU A 888 -53.71 34.31 15.43
CA LEU A 888 -54.90 34.39 16.29
C LEU A 888 -55.40 35.83 16.39
N GLY A 889 -54.50 36.82 16.52
CA GLY A 889 -54.85 38.23 16.55
C GLY A 889 -55.55 38.69 15.26
N GLN A 890 -55.03 38.28 14.09
CA GLN A 890 -55.67 38.53 12.78
C GLN A 890 -57.05 37.87 12.67
N MET A 891 -57.21 36.67 13.23
CA MET A 891 -58.50 35.99 13.22
C MET A 891 -59.50 36.65 14.17
N LEU A 892 -59.08 37.04 15.37
CA LEU A 892 -59.92 37.69 16.37
C LEU A 892 -60.34 39.11 15.95
N SER A 893 -59.51 39.83 15.20
CA SER A 893 -59.87 41.14 14.64
C SER A 893 -60.96 41.05 13.57
N LEU A 894 -60.98 39.98 12.78
CA LEU A 894 -62.08 39.67 11.86
C LEU A 894 -63.35 39.24 12.60
N VAL A 895 -63.21 38.69 13.81
CA VAL A 895 -64.29 38.16 14.65
C VAL A 895 -64.89 39.21 15.60
N GLY A 896 -64.29 40.40 15.71
CA GLY A 896 -64.72 41.47 16.62
C GLY A 896 -64.56 41.14 18.12
N GLY A 897 -63.77 40.12 18.45
CA GLY A 897 -63.59 39.62 19.82
C GLY A 897 -62.41 40.27 20.56
N LYS A 898 -62.54 40.46 21.88
CA LYS A 898 -61.41 40.82 22.77
C LYS A 898 -60.76 39.54 23.32
N ALA A 899 -59.43 39.45 23.20
CA ALA A 899 -58.64 38.23 23.37
C ALA A 899 -58.12 37.85 24.79
N PRO A 900 -58.04 38.69 25.84
CA PRO A 900 -57.33 38.25 27.05
C PRO A 900 -58.11 37.22 27.87
N GLY A 901 -57.55 36.01 28.04
CA GLY A 901 -58.00 35.02 29.03
C GLY A 901 -59.00 33.97 28.55
N GLN A 902 -59.33 33.90 27.26
CA GLN A 902 -60.24 32.87 26.74
C GLN A 902 -59.53 31.52 26.60
N GLN A 903 -60.20 30.45 27.05
CA GLN A 903 -59.70 29.09 26.93
C GLN A 903 -60.13 28.49 25.59
N PHE A 904 -59.17 27.86 24.91
CA PHE A 904 -59.33 27.19 23.62
C PHE A 904 -59.23 25.67 23.79
N THR A 905 -59.82 24.94 22.85
CA THR A 905 -59.67 23.47 22.78
C THR A 905 -59.38 23.06 21.33
N ILE A 906 -58.33 22.29 21.10
CA ILE A 906 -58.11 21.60 19.83
C ILE A 906 -58.70 20.21 19.95
N GLN A 907 -59.77 19.96 19.21
CA GLN A 907 -60.45 18.66 19.19
C GLN A 907 -59.52 17.57 18.63
N PRO A 908 -59.68 16.30 19.04
CA PRO A 908 -58.88 15.18 18.54
C PRO A 908 -58.82 15.17 17.01
N THR A 909 -57.62 15.42 16.48
CA THR A 909 -57.39 15.57 15.05
C THR A 909 -56.32 14.61 14.60
N ARG A 910 -56.67 13.75 13.63
CA ARG A 910 -55.72 12.86 12.97
C ARG A 910 -54.89 13.63 11.94
N PHE A 911 -53.58 13.47 11.99
CA PHE A 911 -52.64 14.01 11.01
C PHE A 911 -51.71 12.92 10.47
N VAL A 912 -51.12 13.19 9.30
CA VAL A 912 -50.11 12.35 8.66
C VAL A 912 -48.92 13.21 8.29
N LEU A 913 -47.74 12.89 8.80
CA LEU A 913 -46.46 13.42 8.34
C LEU A 913 -45.78 12.35 7.49
N GLN A 914 -45.59 12.63 6.21
CA GLN A 914 -44.87 11.78 5.25
C GLN A 914 -44.15 12.64 4.23
N ASN A 915 -42.98 12.20 3.74
CA ASN A 915 -42.19 12.94 2.75
C ASN A 915 -41.84 14.38 3.18
N GLY A 916 -41.74 14.62 4.49
CA GLY A 916 -41.49 15.96 5.05
C GLY A 916 -42.70 16.91 5.06
N LEU A 917 -43.90 16.41 4.75
CA LEU A 917 -45.15 17.16 4.71
C LEU A 917 -46.13 16.63 5.76
N LEU A 918 -46.55 17.49 6.68
CA LEU A 918 -47.61 17.22 7.66
C LEU A 918 -48.96 17.68 7.11
N GLN A 919 -49.93 16.79 7.03
CA GLN A 919 -51.26 17.06 6.49
C GLN A 919 -52.39 16.61 7.42
N TYR A 920 -53.49 17.35 7.40
CA TYR A 920 -54.75 16.99 8.05
C TYR A 920 -55.95 17.63 7.34
N GLU A 921 -57.07 16.92 7.37
CA GLU A 921 -58.29 17.32 6.66
C GLU A 921 -59.16 18.30 7.45
N ASN A 922 -59.14 18.20 8.78
CA ASN A 922 -60.01 19.00 9.63
C ASN A 922 -59.49 19.06 11.06
N MET A 923 -58.76 20.11 11.40
CA MET A 923 -58.38 20.41 12.78
C MET A 923 -59.30 21.49 13.35
N GLN A 924 -60.19 21.11 14.25
CA GLN A 924 -61.11 22.05 14.89
C GLN A 924 -60.48 22.65 16.16
N LEU A 925 -60.41 23.97 16.19
CA LEU A 925 -60.09 24.82 17.33
C LEU A 925 -61.38 25.49 17.82
N ASP A 926 -61.82 25.17 19.03
CA ASP A 926 -62.96 25.82 19.67
C ASP A 926 -62.51 27.09 20.39
N ILE A 927 -63.08 28.23 20.00
CA ILE A 927 -62.92 29.53 20.64
C ILE A 927 -64.20 29.83 21.43
N GLY A 928 -64.27 29.34 22.69
CA GLY A 928 -65.56 29.20 23.36
C GLY A 928 -66.46 28.25 22.57
N ASP A 929 -67.69 28.65 22.26
CA ASP A 929 -68.63 27.86 21.44
C ASP A 929 -68.45 28.06 19.92
N ASN A 930 -67.42 28.79 19.47
CA ASN A 930 -67.21 29.12 18.06
C ASN A 930 -66.15 28.20 17.44
N PRO A 931 -66.49 27.32 16.50
CA PRO A 931 -65.53 26.42 15.88
C PRO A 931 -64.72 27.16 14.81
N VAL A 932 -63.40 26.95 14.79
CA VAL A 932 -62.49 27.35 13.72
C VAL A 932 -61.82 26.09 13.17
N ASN A 933 -61.82 25.89 11.86
CA ASN A 933 -61.30 24.65 11.28
C ASN A 933 -60.10 24.92 10.38
N PHE A 934 -58.98 24.24 10.63
CA PHE A 934 -57.78 24.29 9.80
C PHE A 934 -57.71 23.04 8.92
N LYS A 935 -57.30 23.20 7.66
CA LYS A 935 -57.05 22.11 6.71
C LYS A 935 -55.85 22.45 5.83
N GLY A 936 -55.04 21.47 5.48
CA GLY A 936 -53.98 21.64 4.47
C GLY A 936 -52.68 20.91 4.84
N VAL A 937 -51.56 21.48 4.37
CA VAL A 937 -50.23 20.90 4.47
C VAL A 937 -49.21 21.89 5.04
N ILE A 938 -48.36 21.41 5.95
CA ILE A 938 -47.23 22.13 6.56
C ILE A 938 -45.94 21.36 6.26
N GLY A 939 -44.96 22.01 5.64
CA GLY A 939 -43.65 21.39 5.35
C GLY A 939 -42.65 21.56 6.49
N LEU A 940 -41.82 20.53 6.73
CA LEU A 940 -40.65 20.62 7.63
C LEU A 940 -39.57 21.58 7.11
N ASP A 941 -39.67 21.99 5.84
CA ASP A 941 -38.89 23.04 5.19
C ASP A 941 -39.46 24.46 5.41
N LYS A 942 -40.51 24.56 6.25
CA LYS A 942 -41.24 25.79 6.60
C LYS A 942 -42.25 26.27 5.55
N SER A 943 -42.48 25.51 4.48
CA SER A 943 -43.57 25.79 3.54
C SER A 943 -44.94 25.63 4.20
N LEU A 944 -45.91 26.42 3.73
CA LEU A 944 -47.26 26.49 4.29
C LEU A 944 -48.27 26.56 3.15
N ASN A 945 -49.21 25.62 3.11
CA ASN A 945 -50.39 25.67 2.24
C ASN A 945 -51.61 25.20 3.03
N MET A 946 -52.28 26.15 3.67
CA MET A 946 -53.31 25.91 4.66
C MET A 946 -54.52 26.80 4.40
N THR A 947 -55.70 26.31 4.76
CA THR A 947 -56.95 27.06 4.73
C THR A 947 -57.55 27.08 6.13
N VAL A 948 -58.04 28.24 6.55
CA VAL A 948 -58.72 28.45 7.83
C VAL A 948 -60.19 28.77 7.56
N THR A 949 -61.08 27.99 8.14
CA THR A 949 -62.52 28.21 8.08
C THR A 949 -62.97 28.88 9.36
N LEU A 950 -63.44 30.12 9.26
CA LEU A 950 -63.93 30.94 10.36
C LEU A 950 -65.33 30.49 10.80
N PRO A 951 -65.80 30.82 12.02
CA PRO A 951 -67.13 30.43 12.49
C PRO A 951 -68.27 31.13 11.73
N TYR A 952 -68.00 32.09 10.84
CA TYR A 952 -69.02 32.83 10.12
C TYR A 952 -69.49 32.14 8.85
N THR A 953 -70.80 32.19 8.61
CA THR A 953 -71.45 31.74 7.38
C THR A 953 -71.55 32.89 6.37
N THR A 954 -71.67 32.56 5.09
CA THR A 954 -71.95 33.55 4.02
C THR A 954 -73.28 34.28 4.21
N GLY A 955 -74.19 33.74 5.03
CA GLY A 955 -75.46 34.36 5.42
C GLY A 955 -75.40 35.23 6.68
N GLY A 956 -74.21 35.51 7.23
CA GLY A 956 -74.04 36.43 8.38
C GLY A 956 -74.36 35.82 9.75
N ARG A 957 -74.53 34.49 9.85
CA ARG A 957 -74.70 33.77 11.13
C ARG A 957 -73.35 33.22 11.63
N THR A 958 -73.18 33.17 12.96
CA THR A 958 -72.06 32.50 13.62
C THR A 958 -72.42 31.06 13.93
N ALA A 959 -71.62 30.12 13.44
CA ALA A 959 -71.73 28.71 13.75
C ALA A 959 -71.35 28.42 15.20
N ARG A 960 -72.03 27.45 15.82
CA ARG A 960 -71.73 26.96 17.16
C ARG A 960 -71.25 25.51 17.12
N THR A 961 -70.36 25.16 18.03
CA THR A 961 -69.81 23.81 18.13
C THR A 961 -70.94 22.79 18.35
N GLY A 962 -71.03 21.79 17.46
CA GLY A 962 -72.07 20.75 17.50
C GLY A 962 -73.33 21.01 16.66
N GLU A 963 -73.47 22.19 16.03
CA GLU A 963 -74.62 22.53 15.19
C GLU A 963 -74.33 22.34 13.67
N LYS A 964 -75.34 21.92 12.89
CA LYS A 964 -75.28 21.96 11.43
C LYS A 964 -75.48 23.40 10.94
N THR A 965 -74.59 23.89 10.10
CA THR A 965 -74.59 25.29 9.64
C THR A 965 -74.38 25.41 8.14
N ASP A 966 -74.81 26.53 7.57
CA ASP A 966 -74.63 26.90 6.17
C ASP A 966 -73.14 27.07 5.81
N GLN A 967 -72.82 27.31 4.53
CA GLN A 967 -71.45 27.40 4.05
C GLN A 967 -70.64 28.48 4.81
N ARG A 968 -69.59 28.04 5.52
CA ARG A 968 -68.70 28.89 6.32
C ARG A 968 -67.60 29.54 5.47
N ILE A 969 -67.11 30.70 5.91
CA ILE A 969 -66.06 31.47 5.23
C ILE A 969 -64.71 30.78 5.42
N SER A 970 -64.05 30.43 4.32
CA SER A 970 -62.72 29.80 4.29
C SER A 970 -61.70 30.77 3.70
N ILE A 971 -60.58 30.99 4.39
CA ILE A 971 -59.52 31.93 4.02
C ILE A 971 -58.20 31.17 3.87
N PRO A 972 -57.49 31.26 2.73
CA PRO A 972 -56.17 30.68 2.58
C PRO A 972 -55.14 31.41 3.45
N LEU A 973 -54.11 30.68 3.88
CA LEU A 973 -52.93 31.24 4.56
C LEU A 973 -51.80 31.48 3.55
N THR A 974 -51.07 32.57 3.76
CA THR A 974 -49.85 32.91 3.02
C THR A 974 -48.66 33.07 3.98
N GLY A 975 -47.45 33.15 3.44
CA GLY A 975 -46.20 33.23 4.19
C GLY A 975 -45.58 31.86 4.51
N SER A 976 -44.75 31.81 5.55
CA SER A 976 -44.10 30.58 6.04
C SER A 976 -44.65 30.19 7.41
N ILE A 977 -44.33 28.99 7.90
CA ILE A 977 -44.76 28.57 9.25
C ILE A 977 -44.22 29.46 10.38
N ASP A 978 -43.12 30.19 10.14
CA ASP A 978 -42.58 31.14 11.11
C ASP A 978 -43.32 32.49 11.08
N LYS A 979 -44.04 32.83 10.01
CA LYS A 979 -44.81 34.08 9.86
C LYS A 979 -46.10 33.87 9.05
N PRO A 980 -47.06 33.08 9.56
CA PRO A 980 -48.31 32.81 8.85
C PRO A 980 -49.21 34.05 8.85
N LYS A 981 -49.88 34.32 7.72
CA LYS A 981 -50.82 35.44 7.57
C LYS A 981 -52.09 35.01 6.85
N LEU A 982 -53.21 35.65 7.16
CA LEU A 982 -54.45 35.48 6.39
C LEU A 982 -54.29 36.14 5.01
N ASP A 983 -54.60 35.41 3.94
CA ASP A 983 -54.56 35.92 2.57
C ASP A 983 -55.96 36.40 2.14
N VAL A 984 -56.32 37.58 2.65
CA VAL A 984 -57.61 38.23 2.35
C VAL A 984 -57.68 38.68 0.87
N GLY A 985 -56.53 38.96 0.25
CA GLY A 985 -56.46 39.30 -1.18
C GLY A 985 -56.87 38.12 -2.05
N ARG A 986 -56.29 36.95 -1.80
CA ARG A 986 -56.64 35.70 -2.49
C ARG A 986 -58.07 35.25 -2.23
N LEU A 987 -58.62 35.50 -1.03
CA LEU A 987 -60.05 35.27 -0.76
C LEU A 987 -60.94 36.07 -1.72
N LEU A 988 -60.65 37.37 -1.90
CA LEU A 988 -61.42 38.23 -2.81
C LEU A 988 -61.29 37.76 -4.26
N GLU A 989 -60.08 37.39 -4.70
CA GLU A 989 -59.84 36.81 -6.03
C GLU A 989 -60.60 35.50 -6.24
N GLU A 990 -60.59 34.59 -5.27
CA GLU A 990 -61.31 33.31 -5.34
C GLU A 990 -62.84 33.51 -5.35
N GLN A 991 -63.36 34.48 -4.59
CA GLN A 991 -64.78 34.84 -4.63
C GLN A 991 -65.18 35.53 -5.93
N LEU A 992 -64.36 36.44 -6.46
CA LEU A 992 -64.57 37.09 -7.76
C LEU A 992 -64.54 36.06 -8.89
N LYS A 993 -63.59 35.13 -8.87
CA LYS A 993 -63.48 34.04 -9.84
C LYS A 993 -64.68 33.11 -9.77
N LYS A 994 -65.12 32.75 -8.56
CA LYS A 994 -66.32 31.91 -8.35
C LYS A 994 -67.60 32.62 -8.81
N GLN A 995 -67.74 33.92 -8.56
CA GLN A 995 -68.85 34.72 -9.10
C GLN A 995 -68.79 34.85 -10.63
N LEU A 996 -67.60 35.01 -11.21
CA LEU A 996 -67.40 35.02 -12.66
C LEU A 996 -67.75 33.67 -13.27
N GLU A 997 -67.34 32.55 -12.66
CA GLU A 997 -67.68 31.18 -13.07
C GLU A 997 -69.18 30.91 -12.92
N GLU A 998 -69.80 31.30 -11.80
CA GLU A 998 -71.27 31.18 -11.61
C GLU A 998 -72.05 32.07 -12.58
N GLN A 999 -71.55 33.26 -12.93
CA GLN A 999 -72.15 34.11 -13.96
C GLN A 999 -71.90 33.58 -15.39
N LEU A 1000 -70.72 33.02 -15.68
CA LEU A 1000 -70.41 32.35 -16.95
C LEU A 1000 -71.28 31.11 -17.12
N GLN A 1001 -71.47 30.32 -16.08
CA GLN A 1001 -72.32 29.14 -16.07
C GLN A 1001 -73.80 29.53 -16.24
N LYS A 1002 -74.28 30.55 -15.52
CA LYS A 1002 -75.63 31.12 -15.74
C LYS A 1002 -75.81 31.77 -17.12
N SER A 1003 -74.75 32.25 -17.76
CA SER A 1003 -74.79 32.84 -19.10
C SER A 1003 -74.71 31.79 -20.20
N LEU A 1004 -73.94 30.71 -19.99
CA LEU A 1004 -73.89 29.52 -20.85
C LEU A 1004 -75.22 28.76 -20.80
N ASP A 1005 -75.82 28.59 -19.62
CA ASP A 1005 -77.16 28.00 -19.45
C ASP A 1005 -78.27 28.87 -20.08
N LYS A 1006 -78.03 30.18 -20.30
CA LYS A 1006 -78.93 31.08 -21.04
C LYS A 1006 -78.68 31.13 -22.55
N LEU A 1007 -77.50 30.71 -23.01
CA LEU A 1007 -77.11 30.70 -24.43
C LEU A 1007 -77.39 29.34 -25.10
N PHE A 1008 -77.48 28.26 -24.32
CA PHE A 1008 -77.74 26.89 -24.79
C PHE A 1008 -78.99 26.22 -24.17
N GLY A 1009 -79.78 26.97 -23.40
CA GLY A 1009 -81.04 26.53 -22.78
C GLY A 1009 -82.27 27.04 -23.51
#